data_AF-A0A914ZIK3-F1
#
_entry.id   AF-A0A914ZIK3-F1
#
_cell.length_a   1.000
_cell.length_b   1.000
_cell.length_c   1.000
_cell.angle_alpha   90.00
_cell.angle_beta   90.00
_cell.angle_gamma   90.00
#
_symmetry.space_group_name_H-M   'P 1'
#
loop_
_entity.id
_entity.type
_entity.pdbx_description
1 polymer ?
#
loop_
_entity_poly.entity_id
_entity_poly.type
_entity_poly.pdbx_seq_one_letter_code
_entity_poly.pdbx_strand_id
1 'polypeptide(L)'
;TGQIRGRHVITSRNTSGYVFLGIPYAEPPLGELRYRAPRPVRPWKGTIVVNDYKTSCLWNSTITSNIPEFTRMSEDCLTVNVFTNEKCLLDGGCAVVYMIHGGEYNFDSPMLYRIDFLVDNFLPEERSVLVVTVTYRLGSFGFLNLSPNLKSSAVKNAGLLDMIEGLRWVQKEISNLGGNPNRVTLMGHSSGAVNAHQLTVSPLTEGLFHRAIIMSALLGIPIPPNNGERVSKQFAAAAGCAGENFHNKDAEAVENVLNCLRKVDAKKLLDVQRDIEDSGFTFQGPCVDGPDGVLPERVEELLKTARPIKMMIGTVGKEMQNTDYLVCADGSVDREGVRAVCSAVAVMFGYRNERQAARKCANEYARPNKTPYILDDPCFFVNSALYSEALTKAGGVVFLYQFDYANVGDAFYLGPSIPKYTPAQSPHHTQEFVYIVGIHLGNFTEKDEIVRVKFSQLLVDFINKGDPSPLDQRWTRLRPELMNYFDIDFDEENNMRGMKYAYHAFEITFWNRTMLRAGGGTVPVTDEALLQSEALVDVVGIPTSNSGSGACNTKNSAKLSEYSKWGGHTTVQKHLHNLIVGSNLRTQPQSNITKGFDKSDGTDWSTVVFIVSILAMIITACYAVFSSRRMRRAEYERFN
;
A
#
# COMPACT_ATOMS: atom_id res chain seq x y z
N THR A 1 11.29 4.17 -29.57
CA THR A 1 10.56 2.94 -30.01
C THR A 1 9.60 3.16 -31.18
N GLY A 2 8.98 4.32 -31.34
CA GLY A 2 8.21 4.69 -32.53
C GLY A 2 7.70 6.13 -32.42
N GLN A 3 6.99 6.64 -33.42
CA GLN A 3 6.47 8.01 -33.36
C GLN A 3 5.21 8.08 -32.48
N ILE A 4 5.11 9.15 -31.70
CA ILE A 4 3.96 9.48 -30.86
C ILE A 4 3.46 10.89 -31.15
N ARG A 5 2.18 11.14 -30.88
CA ARG A 5 1.57 12.47 -30.94
C ARG A 5 0.79 12.72 -29.65
N GLY A 6 1.31 13.63 -28.83
CA GLY A 6 0.62 14.14 -27.64
C GLY A 6 -0.19 15.39 -27.95
N ARG A 7 -0.56 16.12 -26.90
CA ARG A 7 -1.30 17.38 -27.00
C ARG A 7 -0.66 18.49 -26.19
N HIS A 8 -0.86 19.71 -26.68
CA HIS A 8 -0.59 20.94 -25.94
C HIS A 8 -1.73 21.22 -24.96
N VAL A 9 -1.40 21.75 -23.79
CA VAL A 9 -2.34 22.09 -22.72
C VAL A 9 -2.00 23.44 -22.12
N ILE A 10 -3.03 24.19 -21.75
CA ILE A 10 -2.91 25.42 -20.96
C ILE A 10 -3.82 25.24 -19.76
N THR A 11 -3.27 25.42 -18.55
CA THR A 11 -4.02 25.28 -17.30
C THR A 11 -4.80 26.56 -16.98
N SER A 12 -5.67 26.50 -15.97
CA SER A 12 -6.35 27.69 -15.44
C SER A 12 -5.39 28.73 -14.86
N ARG A 13 -4.17 28.33 -14.49
CA ARG A 13 -3.08 29.22 -14.04
C ARG A 13 -2.25 29.78 -15.21
N ASN A 14 -2.73 29.61 -16.45
CA ASN A 14 -2.05 30.02 -17.69
C ASN A 14 -0.66 29.38 -17.88
N THR A 15 -0.45 28.20 -17.29
CA THR A 15 0.79 27.42 -17.49
C THR A 15 0.65 26.58 -18.75
N SER A 16 1.60 26.74 -19.66
CA SER A 16 1.66 26.01 -20.93
C SER A 16 2.47 24.72 -20.77
N GLY A 17 1.98 23.61 -21.31
CA GLY A 17 2.67 22.31 -21.26
C GLY A 17 2.30 21.40 -22.42
N TYR A 18 3.10 20.36 -22.62
CA TYR A 18 2.88 19.28 -23.58
C TYR A 18 2.75 17.97 -22.81
N VAL A 19 1.70 17.21 -23.11
CA VAL A 19 1.40 15.95 -22.43
C VAL A 19 1.29 14.80 -23.42
N PHE A 20 1.91 13.68 -23.05
CA PHE A 20 1.93 12.43 -23.80
C PHE A 20 1.49 11.31 -22.85
N LEU A 21 0.24 10.90 -22.95
CA LEU A 21 -0.41 10.01 -21.99
C LEU A 21 -0.64 8.63 -22.61
N GLY A 22 -0.17 7.57 -21.96
CA GLY A 22 -0.35 6.18 -22.41
C GLY A 22 0.72 5.65 -23.38
N ILE A 23 1.97 6.08 -23.26
CA ILE A 23 3.07 5.56 -24.10
C ILE A 23 3.45 4.15 -23.59
N PRO A 24 3.39 3.09 -24.42
CA PRO A 24 3.80 1.76 -23.98
C PRO A 24 5.31 1.68 -23.74
N TYR A 25 5.73 1.22 -22.56
CA TYR A 25 7.15 0.96 -22.25
C TYR A 25 7.51 -0.53 -22.35
N ALA A 26 6.52 -1.41 -22.23
CA ALA A 26 6.67 -2.86 -22.36
C ALA A 26 5.60 -3.47 -23.29
N GLU A 27 5.81 -4.72 -23.73
CA GLU A 27 4.76 -5.52 -24.36
C GLU A 27 3.59 -5.72 -23.36
N PRO A 28 2.32 -5.69 -23.82
CA PRO A 28 1.18 -5.99 -22.96
C PRO A 28 1.33 -7.37 -22.30
N PRO A 29 1.21 -7.49 -20.97
CA PRO A 29 1.41 -8.74 -20.23
C PRO A 29 0.20 -9.69 -20.34
N LEU A 30 -0.29 -9.91 -21.56
CA LEU A 30 -1.48 -10.69 -21.89
C LEU A 30 -1.15 -12.17 -22.11
N GLY A 31 -2.12 -13.05 -21.82
CA GLY A 31 -2.04 -14.48 -22.11
C GLY A 31 -0.77 -15.13 -21.55
N GLU A 32 0.09 -15.64 -22.43
CA GLU A 32 1.36 -16.27 -22.04
C GLU A 32 2.32 -15.33 -21.30
N LEU A 33 2.18 -14.00 -21.47
CA LEU A 33 3.00 -13.01 -20.77
C LEU A 33 2.47 -12.69 -19.36
N ARG A 34 1.26 -13.13 -19.01
CA ARG A 34 0.74 -12.97 -17.65
C ARG A 34 1.68 -13.67 -16.65
N TYR A 35 1.97 -12.95 -15.56
CA TYR A 35 2.94 -13.30 -14.51
C TYR A 35 4.40 -13.39 -14.92
N ARG A 36 4.76 -13.14 -16.19
CA ARG A 36 6.16 -13.12 -16.63
C ARG A 36 6.80 -11.75 -16.39
N ALA A 37 8.13 -11.69 -16.45
CA ALA A 37 8.85 -10.41 -16.52
C ALA A 37 8.33 -9.58 -17.70
N PRO A 38 8.23 -8.24 -17.55
CA PRO A 38 7.89 -7.37 -18.67
C PRO A 38 8.91 -7.57 -19.79
N ARG A 39 8.42 -7.53 -21.03
CA ARG A 39 9.28 -7.56 -22.21
C ARG A 39 9.39 -6.15 -22.76
N PRO A 40 10.58 -5.70 -23.20
CA PRO A 40 10.72 -4.40 -23.84
C PRO A 40 9.72 -4.24 -25.00
N VAL A 41 9.09 -3.08 -25.09
CA VAL A 41 8.11 -2.81 -26.15
C VAL A 41 8.75 -2.96 -27.54
N ARG A 42 8.06 -3.65 -28.45
CA ARG A 42 8.52 -3.74 -29.85
C ARG A 42 8.37 -2.40 -30.55
N PRO A 43 9.30 -2.05 -31.46
CA PRO A 43 9.11 -0.90 -32.31
C PRO A 43 7.81 -1.00 -33.12
N TRP A 44 7.08 0.10 -33.25
CA TRP A 44 5.89 0.20 -34.09
C TRP A 44 6.13 1.11 -35.29
N LYS A 45 5.33 0.94 -36.34
CA LYS A 45 5.31 1.81 -37.52
C LYS A 45 4.17 2.83 -37.39
N GLY A 46 4.38 4.02 -37.95
CA GLY A 46 3.41 5.12 -37.88
C GLY A 46 3.41 5.84 -36.54
N THR A 47 2.43 6.72 -36.36
CA THR A 47 2.29 7.58 -35.19
C THR A 47 1.13 7.12 -34.33
N ILE A 48 1.39 6.81 -33.04
CA ILE A 48 0.34 6.53 -32.06
C ILE A 48 -0.10 7.84 -31.39
N VAL A 49 -1.40 8.03 -31.21
CA VAL A 49 -1.95 9.19 -30.48
C VAL A 49 -1.99 8.88 -28.99
N VAL A 50 -1.40 9.77 -28.18
CA VAL A 50 -1.21 9.62 -26.71
C VAL A 50 -1.74 10.88 -26.01
N ASN A 51 -3.01 11.20 -26.24
CA ASN A 51 -3.64 12.45 -25.78
C ASN A 51 -4.36 12.34 -24.42
N ASP A 52 -4.70 11.12 -24.00
CA ASP A 52 -5.41 10.84 -22.75
C ASP A 52 -4.80 9.60 -22.08
N TYR A 53 -4.98 9.49 -20.77
CA TYR A 53 -4.54 8.32 -20.02
C TYR A 53 -5.14 7.05 -20.66
N LYS A 54 -4.27 6.06 -20.90
CA LYS A 54 -4.71 4.71 -21.29
C LYS A 54 -5.38 4.01 -20.10
N THR A 55 -5.67 2.73 -20.27
CA THR A 55 -6.18 1.86 -19.22
C THR A 55 -5.22 1.77 -18.04
N SER A 56 -5.76 1.89 -16.83
CA SER A 56 -5.07 1.48 -15.61
C SER A 56 -4.81 -0.02 -15.61
N CYS A 57 -3.86 -0.47 -14.80
CA CYS A 57 -3.80 -1.88 -14.43
C CYS A 57 -5.07 -2.28 -13.66
N LEU A 58 -5.38 -3.58 -13.67
CA LEU A 58 -6.55 -4.12 -12.99
C LEU A 58 -6.42 -3.99 -11.48
N TRP A 59 -7.42 -3.37 -10.86
CA TRP A 59 -7.57 -3.29 -9.41
C TRP A 59 -9.03 -3.07 -8.99
N ASN A 60 -9.31 -3.39 -7.74
CA ASN A 60 -10.59 -3.12 -7.08
C ASN A 60 -10.29 -2.82 -5.61
N SER A 61 -11.06 -1.95 -4.98
CA SER A 61 -10.80 -1.53 -3.59
C SER A 61 -12.08 -1.15 -2.87
N THR A 62 -12.14 -1.48 -1.59
CA THR A 62 -13.18 -0.98 -0.66
C THR A 62 -12.73 0.26 0.12
N ILE A 63 -11.47 0.66 -0.04
CA ILE A 63 -10.81 1.73 0.73
C ILE A 63 -11.02 3.10 0.08
N THR A 64 -11.20 3.15 -1.23
CA THR A 64 -11.37 4.39 -2.00
C THR A 64 -12.61 4.34 -2.89
N SER A 65 -13.29 5.48 -3.03
CA SER A 65 -14.39 5.63 -3.99
C SER A 65 -13.93 6.09 -5.38
N ASN A 66 -12.64 6.42 -5.54
CA ASN A 66 -12.03 6.84 -6.81
C ASN A 66 -11.69 5.64 -7.70
N ILE A 67 -12.61 4.69 -7.83
CA ILE A 67 -12.43 3.50 -8.66
C ILE A 67 -12.74 3.88 -10.11
N PRO A 68 -11.78 3.78 -11.04
CA PRO A 68 -12.07 3.94 -12.46
C PRO A 68 -13.16 2.94 -12.87
N GLU A 69 -14.02 3.35 -13.80
CA GLU A 69 -14.90 2.38 -14.44
C GLU A 69 -14.07 1.20 -14.97
N PHE A 70 -14.60 -0.02 -14.87
CA PHE A 70 -13.88 -1.21 -15.33
C PHE A 70 -13.47 -1.12 -16.81
N THR A 71 -14.23 -0.37 -17.62
CA THR A 71 -13.92 -0.03 -19.03
C THR A 71 -12.58 0.72 -19.20
N ARG A 72 -12.05 1.30 -18.12
CA ARG A 72 -10.77 2.01 -18.07
C ARG A 72 -9.67 1.20 -17.36
N MET A 73 -9.86 -0.11 -17.17
CA MET A 73 -8.85 -1.01 -16.61
C MET A 73 -8.57 -2.18 -17.55
N SER A 74 -7.32 -2.63 -17.60
CA SER A 74 -6.88 -3.73 -18.48
C SER A 74 -5.57 -4.33 -17.98
N GLU A 75 -5.27 -5.56 -18.39
CA GLU A 75 -3.91 -6.11 -18.28
C GLU A 75 -2.93 -5.44 -19.25
N ASP A 76 -3.41 -4.92 -20.39
CA ASP A 76 -2.63 -4.05 -21.27
C ASP A 76 -2.52 -2.65 -20.64
N CYS A 77 -1.72 -2.58 -19.58
CA CYS A 77 -1.58 -1.38 -18.76
C CYS A 77 -0.15 -0.89 -18.63
N LEU A 78 0.87 -1.52 -19.21
CA LEU A 78 2.28 -1.14 -19.02
C LEU A 78 2.65 0.10 -19.86
N THR A 79 2.24 1.27 -19.35
CA THR A 79 2.43 2.57 -19.99
C THR A 79 3.09 3.60 -19.08
N VAL A 80 3.75 4.57 -19.70
CA VAL A 80 4.21 5.79 -19.04
C VAL A 80 3.46 7.00 -19.59
N ASN A 81 3.34 8.02 -18.76
CA ASN A 81 2.82 9.32 -19.14
C ASN A 81 3.94 10.35 -18.97
N VAL A 82 4.11 11.25 -19.94
CA VAL A 82 5.15 12.27 -19.93
C VAL A 82 4.54 13.66 -20.02
N PHE A 83 4.98 14.54 -19.12
CA PHE A 83 4.60 15.95 -19.06
C PHE A 83 5.88 16.77 -19.20
N THR A 84 5.92 17.68 -20.17
CA THR A 84 7.11 18.49 -20.51
C THR A 84 6.69 19.88 -20.98
N ASN A 85 7.59 20.85 -20.99
CA ASN A 85 7.30 22.21 -21.49
C ASN A 85 8.05 22.47 -22.81
N GLU A 86 7.75 23.60 -23.45
CA GLU A 86 8.40 24.00 -24.70
C GLU A 86 9.92 24.11 -24.54
N LYS A 87 10.38 24.73 -23.45
CA LYS A 87 11.79 24.86 -23.13
C LYS A 87 12.52 23.53 -23.10
N CYS A 88 11.98 22.52 -22.41
CA CYS A 88 12.58 21.20 -22.35
C CYS A 88 12.60 20.53 -23.73
N LEU A 89 11.55 20.69 -24.54
CA LEU A 89 11.50 20.12 -25.89
C LEU A 89 12.51 20.77 -26.85
N LEU A 90 12.74 22.08 -26.73
CA LEU A 90 13.64 22.83 -27.60
C LEU A 90 15.11 22.76 -27.14
N ASP A 91 15.36 22.99 -25.86
CA ASP A 91 16.72 23.09 -25.30
C ASP A 91 17.26 21.72 -24.84
N GLY A 92 16.36 20.81 -24.45
CA GLY A 92 16.71 19.53 -23.84
C GLY A 92 17.31 19.65 -22.42
N GLY A 93 17.75 18.52 -21.87
CA GLY A 93 18.56 18.49 -20.64
C GLY A 93 17.80 18.70 -19.33
N CYS A 94 16.47 18.77 -19.35
CA CYS A 94 15.64 18.97 -18.16
C CYS A 94 15.77 17.81 -17.17
N ALA A 95 15.68 18.12 -15.88
CA ALA A 95 15.63 17.09 -14.85
C ALA A 95 14.33 16.28 -15.00
N VAL A 96 14.40 14.98 -14.73
CA VAL A 96 13.28 14.06 -14.86
C VAL A 96 12.87 13.58 -13.48
N VAL A 97 11.58 13.64 -13.16
CA VAL A 97 11.01 12.93 -12.01
C VAL A 97 10.21 11.73 -12.50
N TYR A 98 10.54 10.54 -11.99
CA TYR A 98 9.85 9.29 -12.27
C TYR A 98 8.98 8.91 -11.08
N MET A 99 7.67 9.09 -11.21
CA MET A 99 6.68 8.97 -10.14
C MET A 99 6.04 7.57 -10.12
N ILE A 100 6.21 6.88 -8.99
CA ILE A 100 5.60 5.59 -8.67
C ILE A 100 4.41 5.84 -7.74
N HIS A 101 3.21 5.42 -8.17
CA HIS A 101 2.00 5.57 -7.36
C HIS A 101 1.92 4.57 -6.21
N GLY A 102 1.19 4.97 -5.16
CA GLY A 102 0.85 4.12 -4.01
C GLY A 102 -0.38 3.24 -4.27
N GLY A 103 -1.11 2.92 -3.19
CA GLY A 103 -2.32 2.08 -3.24
C GLY A 103 -2.09 0.64 -2.75
N GLU A 104 -1.25 0.47 -1.72
CA GLU A 104 -0.99 -0.81 -1.04
C GLU A 104 -0.66 -1.99 -1.97
N TYR A 105 -0.05 -1.72 -3.14
CA TYR A 105 0.23 -2.70 -4.19
C TYR A 105 -1.02 -3.31 -4.85
N ASN A 106 -2.23 -2.95 -4.43
CA ASN A 106 -3.49 -3.58 -4.83
C ASN A 106 -4.43 -2.64 -5.60
N PHE A 107 -4.25 -1.32 -5.49
CA PHE A 107 -5.12 -0.32 -6.12
C PHE A 107 -4.38 0.95 -6.54
N ASP A 108 -5.15 1.94 -7.01
CA ASP A 108 -4.72 3.22 -7.58
C ASP A 108 -4.01 3.15 -8.94
N SER A 109 -3.78 4.35 -9.49
CA SER A 109 -3.24 4.55 -10.82
C SER A 109 -2.79 5.99 -11.01
N PRO A 110 -1.74 6.27 -11.81
CA PRO A 110 -1.40 7.64 -12.19
C PRO A 110 -2.51 8.35 -12.98
N MET A 111 -3.49 7.62 -13.51
CA MET A 111 -4.65 8.25 -14.17
C MET A 111 -5.51 9.08 -13.21
N LEU A 112 -5.39 8.83 -11.90
CA LEU A 112 -6.06 9.60 -10.85
C LEU A 112 -5.34 10.92 -10.56
N TYR A 113 -4.13 11.11 -11.08
CA TYR A 113 -3.39 12.37 -10.94
C TYR A 113 -3.92 13.41 -11.91
N ARG A 114 -4.08 14.64 -11.40
CA ARG A 114 -4.61 15.72 -12.21
C ARG A 114 -3.52 16.33 -13.08
N ILE A 115 -3.85 16.45 -14.36
CA ILE A 115 -2.94 16.99 -15.38
C ILE A 115 -2.57 18.44 -15.07
N ASP A 116 -3.53 19.27 -14.65
CA ASP A 116 -3.29 20.66 -14.27
C ASP A 116 -2.32 20.79 -13.10
N PHE A 117 -2.43 19.93 -12.08
CA PHE A 117 -1.49 19.90 -10.95
C PHE A 117 -0.07 19.58 -11.40
N LEU A 118 0.12 18.52 -12.22
CA LEU A 118 1.44 18.16 -12.72
C LEU A 118 2.03 19.25 -13.62
N VAL A 119 1.21 19.88 -14.46
CA VAL A 119 1.63 20.97 -15.34
C VAL A 119 2.04 22.19 -14.51
N ASP A 120 1.16 22.69 -13.64
CA ASP A 120 1.42 23.90 -12.84
C ASP A 120 2.56 23.73 -11.83
N ASN A 121 2.69 22.54 -11.22
CA ASN A 121 3.67 22.33 -10.17
C ASN A 121 5.09 22.12 -10.71
N PHE A 122 5.26 21.58 -11.92
CA PHE A 122 6.56 21.13 -12.43
C PHE A 122 7.00 21.79 -13.75
N LEU A 123 6.08 22.19 -14.62
CA LEU A 123 6.38 22.66 -15.97
C LEU A 123 6.59 24.17 -16.16
N PRO A 124 6.28 25.10 -15.23
CA PRO A 124 6.65 26.50 -15.42
C PRO A 124 8.13 26.66 -15.81
N GLU A 125 8.48 27.61 -16.67
CA GLU A 125 9.82 27.71 -17.26
C GLU A 125 10.93 27.84 -16.20
N GLU A 126 10.65 28.51 -15.09
CA GLU A 126 11.54 28.68 -13.94
C GLU A 126 11.71 27.38 -13.12
N ARG A 127 10.80 26.43 -13.27
CA ARG A 127 10.81 25.11 -12.62
C ARG A 127 11.38 24.02 -13.55
N SER A 128 10.90 23.94 -14.79
CA SER A 128 11.33 23.05 -15.88
C SER A 128 11.76 21.65 -15.43
N VAL A 129 10.82 20.93 -14.81
CA VAL A 129 10.97 19.51 -14.47
C VAL A 129 10.08 18.67 -15.38
N LEU A 130 10.68 17.73 -16.11
CA LEU A 130 9.92 16.75 -16.90
C LEU A 130 9.37 15.68 -15.95
N VAL A 131 8.07 15.45 -16.00
CA VAL A 131 7.40 14.44 -15.16
C VAL A 131 7.12 13.19 -15.98
N VAL A 132 7.51 12.03 -15.44
CA VAL A 132 7.14 10.71 -15.93
C VAL A 132 6.32 10.01 -14.86
N THR A 133 5.09 9.62 -15.15
CA THR A 133 4.31 8.75 -14.26
C THR A 133 4.22 7.35 -14.86
N VAL A 134 4.37 6.32 -14.03
CA VAL A 134 4.37 4.92 -14.48
C VAL A 134 3.22 4.12 -13.90
N THR A 135 2.59 3.29 -14.73
CA THR A 135 1.70 2.22 -14.29
C THR A 135 2.49 0.91 -14.17
N TYR A 136 2.18 0.10 -13.16
CA TYR A 136 2.80 -1.20 -12.92
C TYR A 136 1.74 -2.22 -12.49
N ARG A 137 1.98 -3.52 -12.70
CA ARG A 137 1.01 -4.55 -12.30
C ARG A 137 0.82 -4.60 -10.78
N LEU A 138 -0.43 -4.74 -10.36
CA LEU A 138 -0.88 -4.74 -8.97
C LEU A 138 -1.37 -6.14 -8.54
N GLY A 139 -1.53 -6.35 -7.24
CA GLY A 139 -2.12 -7.54 -6.63
C GLY A 139 -1.54 -8.84 -7.16
N SER A 140 -2.43 -9.79 -7.46
CA SER A 140 -2.08 -11.07 -8.07
C SER A 140 -1.34 -10.94 -9.41
N PHE A 141 -1.59 -9.88 -10.19
CA PHE A 141 -0.90 -9.70 -11.48
C PHE A 141 0.55 -9.26 -11.32
N GLY A 142 0.86 -8.54 -10.23
CA GLY A 142 2.19 -7.97 -9.96
C GLY A 142 3.03 -8.74 -8.95
N PHE A 143 2.40 -9.45 -8.02
CA PHE A 143 3.05 -9.98 -6.81
C PHE A 143 2.67 -11.44 -6.50
N LEU A 144 2.26 -12.21 -7.51
CA LEU A 144 2.04 -13.65 -7.36
C LEU A 144 3.35 -14.37 -6.98
N ASN A 145 3.30 -15.19 -5.94
CA ASN A 145 4.40 -16.00 -5.45
C ASN A 145 3.91 -17.41 -5.09
N LEU A 146 3.75 -18.30 -6.08
CA LEU A 146 3.28 -19.68 -5.81
C LEU A 146 4.35 -20.54 -5.13
N SER A 147 5.63 -20.27 -5.39
CA SER A 147 6.75 -21.01 -4.81
C SER A 147 7.95 -20.08 -4.57
N PRO A 148 8.29 -19.77 -3.30
CA PRO A 148 9.39 -18.86 -3.02
C PRO A 148 10.77 -19.44 -3.42
N ASN A 149 10.89 -20.77 -3.44
CA ASN A 149 12.18 -21.47 -3.59
C ASN A 149 12.40 -22.09 -4.98
N LEU A 150 11.40 -22.04 -5.87
CA LEU A 150 11.54 -22.58 -7.23
C LEU A 150 11.62 -21.47 -8.26
N LYS A 151 12.47 -21.67 -9.27
CA LYS A 151 12.37 -20.89 -10.51
C LYS A 151 11.20 -21.46 -11.32
N SER A 152 10.30 -20.58 -11.78
CA SER A 152 9.15 -20.91 -12.62
C SER A 152 9.06 -19.94 -13.79
N SER A 153 8.11 -20.16 -14.69
CA SER A 153 7.79 -19.25 -15.78
C SER A 153 7.21 -17.93 -15.29
N ALA A 154 6.61 -17.91 -14.10
CA ALA A 154 6.24 -16.69 -13.39
C ALA A 154 7.43 -16.12 -12.63
N VAL A 155 7.61 -14.80 -12.72
CA VAL A 155 8.62 -14.10 -11.94
C VAL A 155 8.01 -13.62 -10.64
N LYS A 156 8.84 -13.60 -9.60
CA LYS A 156 8.55 -12.86 -8.37
C LYS A 156 8.69 -11.36 -8.65
N ASN A 157 7.95 -10.52 -7.92
CA ASN A 157 8.03 -9.05 -8.03
C ASN A 157 7.83 -8.51 -9.45
N ALA A 158 6.89 -9.06 -10.21
CA ALA A 158 6.57 -8.59 -11.55
C ALA A 158 6.28 -7.07 -11.60
N GLY A 159 5.59 -6.54 -10.58
CA GLY A 159 5.35 -5.10 -10.44
C GLY A 159 6.63 -4.26 -10.25
N LEU A 160 7.65 -4.75 -9.53
CA LEU A 160 8.93 -4.05 -9.44
C LEU A 160 9.70 -4.11 -10.77
N LEU A 161 9.67 -5.26 -11.44
CA LEU A 161 10.29 -5.42 -12.76
C LEU A 161 9.64 -4.50 -13.81
N ASP A 162 8.33 -4.28 -13.72
CA ASP A 162 7.59 -3.31 -14.54
C ASP A 162 8.14 -1.90 -14.35
N MET A 163 8.32 -1.46 -13.09
CA MET A 163 8.90 -0.15 -12.79
C MET A 163 10.34 -0.02 -13.31
N ILE A 164 11.14 -1.08 -13.23
CA ILE A 164 12.52 -1.11 -13.76
C ILE A 164 12.52 -1.03 -15.29
N GLU A 165 11.61 -1.72 -15.96
CA GLU A 165 11.51 -1.64 -17.42
C GLU A 165 11.05 -0.25 -17.88
N GLY A 166 10.14 0.40 -17.14
CA GLY A 166 9.80 1.81 -17.36
C GLY A 166 10.99 2.75 -17.13
N LEU A 167 11.84 2.51 -16.12
CA LEU A 167 13.08 3.26 -15.93
C LEU A 167 14.09 3.05 -17.07
N ARG A 168 14.21 1.81 -17.59
CA ARG A 168 15.04 1.53 -18.77
C ARG A 168 14.51 2.23 -20.02
N TRP A 169 13.19 2.31 -20.18
CA TRP A 169 12.56 3.10 -21.23
C TRP A 169 12.91 4.58 -21.07
N VAL A 170 12.86 5.15 -19.86
CA VAL A 170 13.28 6.53 -19.58
C VAL A 170 14.73 6.74 -20.00
N GLN A 171 15.64 5.86 -19.58
CA GLN A 171 17.06 5.95 -19.94
C GLN A 171 17.29 5.97 -21.45
N LYS A 172 16.48 5.22 -22.21
CA LYS A 172 16.62 5.08 -23.65
C LYS A 172 15.95 6.21 -24.45
N GLU A 173 14.78 6.69 -24.01
CA GLU A 173 13.87 7.45 -24.87
C GLU A 173 13.61 8.88 -24.38
N ILE A 174 13.85 9.21 -23.10
CA ILE A 174 13.37 10.46 -22.51
C ILE A 174 14.02 11.72 -23.09
N SER A 175 15.22 11.60 -23.67
CA SER A 175 15.89 12.69 -24.35
C SER A 175 15.12 13.20 -25.57
N ASN A 176 14.31 12.36 -26.22
CA ASN A 176 13.44 12.77 -27.32
C ASN A 176 12.26 13.65 -26.86
N LEU A 177 12.00 13.69 -25.55
CA LEU A 177 10.95 14.49 -24.93
C LEU A 177 11.52 15.63 -24.06
N GLY A 178 12.83 15.89 -24.20
CA GLY A 178 13.52 17.00 -23.53
C GLY A 178 14.16 16.66 -22.18
N GLY A 179 14.02 15.41 -21.71
CA GLY A 179 14.56 14.98 -20.42
C GLY A 179 16.03 14.57 -20.50
N ASN A 180 16.73 14.66 -19.36
CA ASN A 180 18.09 14.18 -19.23
C ASN A 180 18.12 12.81 -18.50
N PRO A 181 18.52 11.72 -19.18
CA PRO A 181 18.60 10.39 -18.55
C PRO A 181 19.62 10.34 -17.38
N ASN A 182 20.59 11.27 -17.34
CA ASN A 182 21.56 11.40 -16.26
C ASN A 182 21.08 12.31 -15.10
N ARG A 183 19.84 12.81 -15.15
CA ARG A 183 19.22 13.63 -14.09
C ARG A 183 17.82 13.13 -13.74
N VAL A 184 17.69 11.81 -13.59
CA VAL A 184 16.46 11.15 -13.14
C VAL A 184 16.41 11.11 -11.61
N THR A 185 15.28 11.56 -11.06
CA THR A 185 14.91 11.47 -9.65
C THR A 185 13.74 10.51 -9.52
N LEU A 186 13.91 9.45 -8.73
CA LEU A 186 12.84 8.53 -8.39
C LEU A 186 11.94 9.16 -7.33
N MET A 187 10.62 9.07 -7.45
CA MET A 187 9.68 9.61 -6.47
C MET A 187 8.54 8.62 -6.24
N GLY A 188 8.19 8.41 -4.97
CA GLY A 188 7.03 7.58 -4.62
C GLY A 188 6.34 8.08 -3.37
N HIS A 189 5.06 7.73 -3.25
CA HIS A 189 4.21 7.97 -2.08
C HIS A 189 3.64 6.64 -1.55
N SER A 190 3.55 6.46 -0.22
CA SER A 190 2.99 5.25 0.41
C SER A 190 3.71 3.97 -0.04
N SER A 191 2.99 2.93 -0.46
CA SER A 191 3.58 1.72 -1.08
C SER A 191 4.45 2.03 -2.32
N GLY A 192 4.16 3.10 -3.06
CA GLY A 192 5.01 3.60 -4.13
C GLY A 192 6.34 4.14 -3.61
N ALA A 193 6.36 4.73 -2.41
CA ALA A 193 7.58 5.15 -1.73
C ALA A 193 8.38 3.95 -1.20
N VAL A 194 7.70 2.89 -0.74
CA VAL A 194 8.35 1.62 -0.38
C VAL A 194 9.03 1.00 -1.60
N ASN A 195 8.32 0.92 -2.73
CA ASN A 195 8.88 0.46 -4.00
C ASN A 195 10.07 1.35 -4.43
N ALA A 196 9.94 2.68 -4.35
CA ALA A 196 11.02 3.60 -4.67
C ALA A 196 12.26 3.35 -3.78
N HIS A 197 12.07 3.20 -2.47
CA HIS A 197 13.14 2.90 -1.53
C HIS A 197 13.82 1.57 -1.85
N GLN A 198 13.06 0.51 -2.10
CA GLN A 198 13.58 -0.80 -2.50
C GLN A 198 14.39 -0.72 -3.79
N LEU A 199 13.93 0.04 -4.79
CA LEU A 199 14.67 0.27 -6.02
C LEU A 199 15.99 1.02 -5.75
N THR A 200 16.10 1.86 -4.72
CA THR A 200 17.38 2.52 -4.37
C THR A 200 18.46 1.55 -3.93
N VAL A 201 18.07 0.45 -3.29
CA VAL A 201 18.99 -0.58 -2.77
C VAL A 201 19.11 -1.81 -3.68
N SER A 202 18.29 -1.89 -4.73
CA SER A 202 18.38 -2.97 -5.71
C SER A 202 19.63 -2.86 -6.60
N PRO A 203 20.36 -3.96 -6.84
CA PRO A 203 21.46 -3.96 -7.82
C PRO A 203 20.97 -3.77 -9.26
N LEU A 204 19.74 -4.19 -9.60
CA LEU A 204 19.21 -4.12 -10.97
C LEU A 204 18.92 -2.70 -11.46
N THR A 205 18.97 -1.71 -10.57
CA THR A 205 18.65 -0.31 -10.86
C THR A 205 19.88 0.58 -11.01
N GLU A 206 21.08 -0.01 -11.07
CA GLU A 206 22.31 0.77 -11.18
C GLU A 206 22.35 1.64 -12.44
N GLY A 207 22.64 2.92 -12.24
CA GLY A 207 22.66 3.92 -13.30
C GLY A 207 21.29 4.37 -13.82
N LEU A 208 20.17 3.84 -13.31
CA LEU A 208 18.83 4.20 -13.81
C LEU A 208 18.30 5.53 -13.23
N PHE A 209 18.81 5.97 -12.08
CA PHE A 209 18.46 7.24 -11.44
C PHE A 209 19.56 7.71 -10.48
N HIS A 210 19.45 8.96 -10.03
CA HIS A 210 20.54 9.67 -9.33
C HIS A 210 20.11 10.29 -8.00
N ARG A 211 18.79 10.38 -7.76
CA ARG A 211 18.18 10.91 -6.54
C ARG A 211 16.89 10.16 -6.24
N ALA A 212 16.42 10.22 -5.00
CA ALA A 212 15.12 9.66 -4.62
C ALA A 212 14.32 10.59 -3.69
N ILE A 213 13.00 10.59 -3.82
CA ILE A 213 12.03 11.24 -2.92
C ILE A 213 11.10 10.15 -2.40
N ILE A 214 11.14 9.91 -1.09
CA ILE A 214 10.43 8.84 -0.40
C ILE A 214 9.41 9.48 0.55
N MET A 215 8.13 9.47 0.16
CA MET A 215 7.05 10.13 0.91
C MET A 215 6.18 9.10 1.62
N SER A 216 6.11 9.17 2.95
CA SER A 216 5.22 8.34 3.79
C SER A 216 5.36 6.84 3.52
N ALA A 217 6.61 6.35 3.47
CA ALA A 217 6.88 4.94 3.23
C ALA A 217 6.71 4.10 4.51
N LEU A 218 5.92 3.02 4.42
CA LEU A 218 5.77 2.00 5.45
C LEU A 218 6.99 1.06 5.46
N LEU A 219 8.12 1.51 6.00
CA LEU A 219 9.38 0.79 5.91
C LEU A 219 9.64 -0.18 7.08
N GLY A 220 8.75 -0.21 8.07
CA GLY A 220 8.98 -0.97 9.31
C GLY A 220 8.49 -2.40 9.37
N ILE A 221 7.69 -2.85 8.39
CA ILE A 221 7.21 -4.24 8.36
C ILE A 221 8.28 -5.11 7.68
N PRO A 222 8.83 -6.14 8.35
CA PRO A 222 9.80 -7.05 7.73
C PRO A 222 9.18 -7.74 6.53
N ILE A 223 9.86 -7.75 5.38
CA ILE A 223 9.40 -8.46 4.19
C ILE A 223 9.90 -9.91 4.25
N PRO A 224 9.03 -10.92 4.38
CA PRO A 224 9.46 -12.30 4.43
C PRO A 224 10.00 -12.77 3.07
N PRO A 225 10.96 -13.72 3.05
CA PRO A 225 11.38 -14.35 1.81
C PRO A 225 10.25 -15.07 1.07
N ASN A 226 9.22 -15.48 1.80
CA ASN A 226 8.03 -16.12 1.25
C ASN A 226 6.80 -15.20 1.21
N ASN A 227 7.00 -13.88 1.21
CA ASN A 227 5.89 -12.93 1.16
C ASN A 227 4.94 -13.26 -0.01
N GLY A 228 3.65 -13.27 0.26
CA GLY A 228 2.60 -13.57 -0.72
C GLY A 228 2.43 -15.06 -1.05
N GLU A 229 3.20 -15.98 -0.45
CA GLU A 229 3.07 -17.42 -0.71
C GLU A 229 1.68 -17.95 -0.33
N ARG A 230 1.22 -17.64 0.89
CA ARG A 230 -0.07 -18.13 1.39
C ARG A 230 -1.23 -17.53 0.60
N VAL A 231 -1.18 -16.23 0.33
CA VAL A 231 -2.20 -15.51 -0.44
C VAL A 231 -2.26 -16.04 -1.87
N SER A 232 -1.10 -16.30 -2.50
CA SER A 232 -1.05 -16.86 -3.86
C SER A 232 -1.66 -18.26 -3.95
N LYS A 233 -1.46 -19.10 -2.93
CA LYS A 233 -2.11 -20.42 -2.86
C LYS A 233 -3.61 -20.31 -2.69
N GLN A 234 -4.06 -19.44 -1.78
CA GLN A 234 -5.48 -19.21 -1.55
C GLN A 234 -6.17 -18.66 -2.79
N PHE A 235 -5.52 -17.70 -3.46
CA PHE A 235 -5.95 -17.13 -4.73
C PHE A 235 -6.06 -18.20 -5.82
N ALA A 236 -5.03 -19.03 -5.99
CA ALA A 236 -5.04 -20.10 -6.99
C ALA A 236 -6.13 -21.15 -6.71
N ALA A 237 -6.38 -21.47 -5.44
CA ALA A 237 -7.47 -22.36 -5.05
C ALA A 237 -8.84 -21.74 -5.32
N ALA A 238 -9.06 -20.49 -4.93
CA ALA A 238 -10.30 -19.76 -5.17
C ALA A 238 -10.59 -19.54 -6.67
N ALA A 239 -9.54 -19.39 -7.49
CA ALA A 239 -9.66 -19.35 -8.95
C ALA A 239 -10.01 -20.71 -9.58
N GLY A 240 -9.99 -21.80 -8.80
CA GLY A 240 -10.23 -23.17 -9.27
C GLY A 240 -9.01 -23.80 -9.97
N CYS A 241 -7.81 -23.24 -9.76
CA CYS A 241 -6.58 -23.67 -10.42
C CYS A 241 -5.65 -24.51 -9.54
N ALA A 242 -5.82 -24.48 -8.22
CA ALA A 242 -5.07 -25.32 -7.28
C ALA A 242 -6.03 -26.16 -6.42
N GLY A 243 -5.76 -27.46 -6.30
CA GLY A 243 -6.49 -28.36 -5.40
C GLY A 243 -5.80 -28.52 -4.05
N GLU A 244 -6.43 -29.26 -3.12
CA GLU A 244 -5.89 -29.53 -1.78
C GLU A 244 -4.49 -30.19 -1.80
N ASN A 245 -4.17 -30.94 -2.86
CA ASN A 245 -2.88 -31.60 -3.06
C ASN A 245 -1.85 -30.75 -3.82
N PHE A 246 -2.02 -29.42 -3.90
CA PHE A 246 -1.04 -28.57 -4.58
C PHE A 246 0.29 -28.56 -3.82
N HIS A 247 1.32 -29.15 -4.45
CA HIS A 247 2.67 -29.18 -3.91
C HIS A 247 3.53 -28.08 -4.54
N ASN A 248 3.70 -26.97 -3.82
CA ASN A 248 4.50 -25.84 -4.32
C ASN A 248 6.03 -26.06 -4.33
N LYS A 249 6.48 -27.28 -4.02
CA LYS A 249 7.85 -27.74 -4.17
C LYS A 249 8.06 -28.57 -5.45
N ASP A 250 6.99 -28.83 -6.18
CA ASP A 250 7.03 -29.49 -7.49
C ASP A 250 6.88 -28.43 -8.59
N ALA A 251 7.89 -28.32 -9.44
CA ALA A 251 7.92 -27.34 -10.53
C ALA A 251 6.81 -27.60 -11.56
N GLU A 252 6.50 -28.86 -11.86
CA GLU A 252 5.44 -29.20 -12.82
C GLU A 252 4.07 -28.83 -12.25
N ALA A 253 3.84 -29.10 -10.96
CA ALA A 253 2.62 -28.67 -10.29
C ALA A 253 2.45 -27.15 -10.31
N VAL A 254 3.51 -26.39 -10.04
CA VAL A 254 3.50 -24.91 -10.10
C VAL A 254 3.17 -24.42 -11.52
N GLU A 255 3.80 -24.98 -12.55
CA GLU A 255 3.51 -24.62 -13.95
C GLU A 255 2.09 -24.96 -14.36
N ASN A 256 1.53 -26.08 -13.91
CA ASN A 256 0.13 -26.45 -14.18
C ASN A 256 -0.84 -25.43 -13.58
N VAL A 257 -0.59 -24.97 -12.35
CA VAL A 257 -1.39 -23.88 -11.73
C VAL A 257 -1.25 -22.59 -12.53
N LEU A 258 -0.04 -22.19 -12.92
CA LEU A 258 0.19 -20.99 -13.73
C LEU A 258 -0.52 -21.06 -15.08
N ASN A 259 -0.47 -22.20 -15.76
CA ASN A 259 -1.15 -22.44 -17.02
C ASN A 259 -2.67 -22.39 -16.89
N CYS A 260 -3.22 -22.84 -15.77
CA CYS A 260 -4.64 -22.64 -15.46
C CYS A 260 -4.96 -21.16 -15.27
N LEU A 261 -4.22 -20.45 -14.41
CA LEU A 261 -4.46 -19.04 -14.10
C LEU A 261 -4.37 -18.14 -15.36
N ARG A 262 -3.46 -18.43 -16.29
CA ARG A 262 -3.37 -17.72 -17.59
C ARG A 262 -4.62 -17.84 -18.46
N LYS A 263 -5.40 -18.92 -18.29
CA LYS A 263 -6.64 -19.16 -19.06
C LYS A 263 -7.88 -18.54 -18.41
N VAL A 264 -7.79 -18.14 -17.14
CA VAL A 264 -8.91 -17.49 -16.45
C VAL A 264 -9.05 -16.05 -16.96
N ASP A 265 -10.28 -15.59 -17.14
CA ASP A 265 -10.57 -14.20 -17.48
C ASP A 265 -10.00 -13.25 -16.41
N ALA A 266 -9.44 -12.13 -16.84
CA ALA A 266 -8.73 -11.21 -15.96
C ALA A 266 -9.67 -10.51 -14.97
N LYS A 267 -10.92 -10.20 -15.37
CA LYS A 267 -11.92 -9.67 -14.46
C LYS A 267 -12.27 -10.71 -13.40
N LYS A 268 -12.48 -11.97 -13.79
CA LYS A 268 -12.75 -13.05 -12.83
C LYS A 268 -11.61 -13.20 -11.82
N LEU A 269 -10.36 -13.11 -12.25
CA LEU A 269 -9.22 -13.13 -11.34
C LEU A 269 -9.23 -11.94 -10.37
N LEU A 270 -9.55 -10.74 -10.86
CA LEU A 270 -9.68 -9.57 -10.00
C LEU A 270 -10.82 -9.71 -8.98
N ASP A 271 -11.98 -10.22 -9.40
CA ASP A 271 -13.11 -10.49 -8.51
C ASP A 271 -12.71 -11.53 -7.44
N VAL A 272 -12.02 -12.62 -7.83
CA VAL A 272 -11.48 -13.63 -6.89
C VAL A 272 -10.50 -13.01 -5.89
N GLN A 273 -9.63 -12.11 -6.35
CA GLN A 273 -8.70 -11.41 -5.46
C GLN A 273 -9.49 -10.60 -4.42
N ARG A 274 -10.50 -9.83 -4.85
CA ARG A 274 -11.34 -9.04 -3.93
C ARG A 274 -12.05 -9.91 -2.89
N ASP A 275 -12.59 -11.06 -3.30
CA ASP A 275 -13.28 -11.99 -2.41
C ASP A 275 -12.36 -12.55 -1.30
N ILE A 276 -11.10 -12.87 -1.64
CA ILE A 276 -10.14 -13.37 -0.64
C ILE A 276 -9.59 -12.23 0.25
N GLU A 277 -9.49 -11.01 -0.28
CA GLU A 277 -9.10 -9.82 0.50
C GLU A 277 -10.14 -9.52 1.59
N ASP A 278 -11.44 -9.68 1.29
CA ASP A 278 -12.53 -9.56 2.28
C ASP A 278 -12.45 -10.63 3.38
N SER A 279 -11.70 -11.70 3.13
CA SER A 279 -11.39 -12.77 4.09
C SER A 279 -10.03 -12.61 4.78
N GLY A 280 -9.36 -11.47 4.60
CA GLY A 280 -8.07 -11.14 5.22
C GLY A 280 -6.83 -11.68 4.48
N PHE A 281 -6.95 -12.01 3.20
CA PHE A 281 -5.81 -12.42 2.36
C PHE A 281 -5.49 -11.34 1.33
N THR A 282 -4.60 -10.42 1.69
CA THR A 282 -4.19 -9.29 0.84
C THR A 282 -2.77 -9.51 0.30
N PHE A 283 -2.51 -9.11 -0.95
CA PHE A 283 -1.13 -9.13 -1.45
C PHE A 283 -0.33 -7.98 -0.82
N GLN A 284 0.68 -8.33 -0.02
CA GLN A 284 1.48 -7.37 0.74
C GLN A 284 2.69 -6.81 -0.05
N GLY A 285 2.67 -6.95 -1.38
CA GLY A 285 3.70 -6.42 -2.26
C GLY A 285 4.94 -7.32 -2.40
N PRO A 286 6.15 -6.73 -2.49
CA PRO A 286 7.37 -7.45 -2.89
C PRO A 286 7.84 -8.54 -1.91
N CYS A 287 8.63 -9.49 -2.40
CA CYS A 287 9.30 -10.52 -1.63
C CYS A 287 10.81 -10.58 -1.94
N VAL A 288 11.61 -11.30 -1.15
CA VAL A 288 12.99 -11.64 -1.54
C VAL A 288 12.93 -12.62 -2.73
N ASP A 289 13.52 -12.26 -3.87
CA ASP A 289 13.39 -13.01 -5.11
C ASP A 289 14.66 -13.77 -5.54
N GLY A 290 15.73 -13.69 -4.74
CA GLY A 290 16.95 -14.49 -4.86
C GLY A 290 18.09 -13.77 -5.58
N PRO A 291 19.30 -14.37 -5.69
CA PRO A 291 20.53 -13.65 -6.04
C PRO A 291 20.49 -12.83 -7.35
N ASP A 292 19.72 -13.28 -8.34
CA ASP A 292 19.58 -12.62 -9.65
C ASP A 292 18.34 -11.71 -9.76
N GLY A 293 17.60 -11.56 -8.66
CA GLY A 293 16.32 -10.87 -8.60
C GLY A 293 16.43 -9.38 -8.28
N VAL A 294 15.27 -8.71 -8.17
CA VAL A 294 15.20 -7.29 -7.81
C VAL A 294 15.64 -7.07 -6.36
N LEU A 295 15.24 -7.97 -5.47
CA LEU A 295 15.53 -7.96 -4.04
C LEU A 295 16.22 -9.27 -3.68
N PRO A 296 17.54 -9.37 -3.91
CA PRO A 296 18.26 -10.62 -3.67
C PRO A 296 18.37 -10.99 -2.20
N GLU A 297 18.30 -10.00 -1.32
CA GLU A 297 18.27 -10.14 0.13
C GLU A 297 17.25 -9.18 0.75
N ARG A 298 17.12 -9.23 2.07
CA ARG A 298 16.28 -8.28 2.82
C ARG A 298 16.87 -6.88 2.73
N VAL A 299 16.01 -5.87 2.77
CA VAL A 299 16.38 -4.45 2.61
C VAL A 299 17.45 -4.03 3.63
N GLU A 300 17.39 -4.53 4.87
CA GLU A 300 18.35 -4.24 5.93
C GLU A 300 19.77 -4.72 5.60
N GLU A 301 19.89 -5.82 4.84
CA GLU A 301 21.17 -6.31 4.36
C GLU A 301 21.66 -5.49 3.15
N LEU A 302 20.76 -5.19 2.21
CA LEU A 302 21.08 -4.38 1.02
C LEU A 302 21.53 -2.96 1.37
N LEU A 303 21.05 -2.41 2.49
CA LEU A 303 21.45 -1.09 2.98
C LEU A 303 22.91 -1.00 3.40
N LYS A 304 23.53 -2.11 3.79
CA LYS A 304 24.96 -2.15 4.15
C LYS A 304 25.85 -1.84 2.96
N THR A 305 25.34 -2.08 1.75
CA THR A 305 25.99 -1.82 0.47
C THR A 305 25.21 -0.82 -0.37
N ALA A 306 24.32 -0.03 0.24
CA ALA A 306 23.50 0.94 -0.48
C ALA A 306 24.38 1.99 -1.16
N ARG A 307 24.00 2.33 -2.40
CA ARG A 307 24.70 3.36 -3.17
C ARG A 307 24.45 4.73 -2.55
N PRO A 308 25.48 5.58 -2.41
CA PRO A 308 25.33 6.91 -1.85
C PRO A 308 24.67 7.86 -2.87
N ILE A 309 23.34 7.91 -2.88
CA ILE A 309 22.58 8.90 -3.64
C ILE A 309 21.98 9.95 -2.70
N LYS A 310 21.55 11.08 -3.29
CA LYS A 310 20.81 12.09 -2.52
C LYS A 310 19.37 11.64 -2.36
N MET A 311 18.84 11.74 -1.15
CA MET A 311 17.44 11.38 -0.86
C MET A 311 16.73 12.48 -0.08
N MET A 312 15.46 12.71 -0.41
CA MET A 312 14.50 13.40 0.43
C MET A 312 13.55 12.35 1.00
N ILE A 313 13.45 12.25 2.32
CA ILE A 313 12.63 11.25 3.01
C ILE A 313 11.72 12.01 3.98
N GLY A 314 10.45 11.65 4.05
CA GLY A 314 9.59 12.23 5.07
C GLY A 314 8.26 11.55 5.23
N THR A 315 7.53 12.04 6.22
CA THR A 315 6.24 11.53 6.68
C THR A 315 5.26 12.68 6.85
N VAL A 316 3.98 12.39 7.02
CA VAL A 316 3.03 13.34 7.61
C VAL A 316 3.04 13.20 9.14
N GLY A 317 2.61 14.23 9.87
CA GLY A 317 2.58 14.21 11.35
C GLY A 317 1.63 13.18 11.96
N LYS A 318 0.61 12.73 11.22
CA LYS A 318 -0.36 11.71 11.63
C LYS A 318 -0.55 10.75 10.46
N GLU A 319 0.22 9.69 10.38
CA GLU A 319 0.17 8.80 9.21
C GLU A 319 -1.17 8.07 9.15
N MET A 320 -1.34 6.98 9.89
CA MET A 320 -2.53 6.15 9.76
C MET A 320 -3.50 6.40 10.92
N GLN A 321 -2.99 6.59 12.13
CA GLN A 321 -3.80 6.66 13.35
C GLN A 321 -4.81 5.50 13.49
N ASN A 322 -4.46 4.33 12.95
CA ASN A 322 -5.38 3.20 12.79
C ASN A 322 -5.97 2.70 14.11
N THR A 323 -5.37 3.05 15.25
CA THR A 323 -5.80 2.63 16.59
C THR A 323 -6.54 3.73 17.36
N ASP A 324 -6.94 4.82 16.72
CA ASP A 324 -7.69 5.93 17.35
C ASP A 324 -9.03 5.48 17.95
N TYR A 325 -9.68 4.46 17.36
CA TYR A 325 -10.93 3.88 17.89
C TYR A 325 -10.80 3.26 19.29
N LEU A 326 -9.57 3.04 19.77
CA LEU A 326 -9.30 2.58 21.14
C LEU A 326 -9.33 3.72 22.16
N VAL A 327 -9.41 4.98 21.71
CA VAL A 327 -9.63 6.16 22.54
C VAL A 327 -11.13 6.46 22.59
N CYS A 328 -11.68 6.47 23.80
CA CYS A 328 -13.11 6.61 24.03
C CYS A 328 -13.49 8.10 24.14
N ALA A 329 -14.77 8.47 23.95
CA ALA A 329 -15.19 9.89 23.90
C ALA A 329 -14.85 10.67 25.18
N ASP A 330 -14.84 10.00 26.32
CA ASP A 330 -14.46 10.58 27.62
C ASP A 330 -12.94 10.74 27.81
N GLY A 331 -12.15 10.40 26.78
CA GLY A 331 -10.69 10.39 26.82
C GLY A 331 -10.11 9.20 27.57
N SER A 332 -10.89 8.20 27.94
CA SER A 332 -10.36 6.93 28.44
C SER A 332 -9.83 6.05 27.29
N VAL A 333 -9.06 5.01 27.61
CA VAL A 333 -8.46 4.10 26.62
C VAL A 333 -8.91 2.67 26.87
N ASP A 334 -9.34 1.96 25.83
CA ASP A 334 -9.54 0.52 25.86
C ASP A 334 -8.19 -0.20 26.01
N ARG A 335 -7.82 -0.45 27.26
CA ARG A 335 -6.56 -1.12 27.61
C ARG A 335 -6.50 -2.56 27.12
N GLU A 336 -7.63 -3.23 26.92
CA GLU A 336 -7.66 -4.60 26.41
C GLU A 336 -7.39 -4.61 24.90
N GLY A 337 -8.05 -3.73 24.15
CA GLY A 337 -7.76 -3.51 22.75
C GLY A 337 -6.30 -3.10 22.50
N VAL A 338 -5.75 -2.18 23.30
CA VAL A 338 -4.32 -1.81 23.21
C VAL A 338 -3.41 -3.01 23.43
N ARG A 339 -3.71 -3.90 24.39
CA ARG A 339 -2.92 -5.13 24.60
C ARG A 339 -3.02 -6.08 23.42
N ALA A 340 -4.20 -6.21 22.80
CA ALA A 340 -4.40 -7.04 21.63
C ALA A 340 -3.55 -6.52 20.44
N VAL A 341 -3.62 -5.23 20.14
CA VAL A 341 -2.80 -4.61 19.09
C VAL A 341 -1.31 -4.76 19.41
N CYS A 342 -0.87 -4.45 20.62
CA CYS A 342 0.53 -4.62 21.01
C CYS A 342 1.01 -6.08 20.94
N SER A 343 0.11 -7.05 21.08
CA SER A 343 0.43 -8.47 20.88
C SER A 343 0.62 -8.78 19.39
N ALA A 344 -0.25 -8.26 18.53
CA ALA A 344 -0.10 -8.37 17.08
C ALA A 344 1.20 -7.70 16.61
N VAL A 345 1.51 -6.48 17.08
CA VAL A 345 2.79 -5.80 16.83
C VAL A 345 3.97 -6.64 17.30
N ALA A 346 3.86 -7.30 18.46
CA ALA A 346 4.95 -8.13 18.95
C ALA A 346 5.29 -9.29 18.00
N VAL A 347 4.27 -9.90 17.39
CA VAL A 347 4.39 -10.96 16.37
C VAL A 347 4.89 -10.38 15.04
N MET A 348 4.31 -9.26 14.60
CA MET A 348 4.63 -8.59 13.33
C MET A 348 6.11 -8.21 13.24
N PHE A 349 6.72 -7.79 14.35
CA PHE A 349 8.15 -7.46 14.43
C PHE A 349 9.03 -8.64 14.87
N GLY A 350 8.44 -9.82 15.07
CA GLY A 350 9.16 -11.06 15.38
C GLY A 350 9.93 -11.03 16.69
N TYR A 351 9.42 -10.38 17.75
CA TYR A 351 10.12 -10.36 19.03
C TYR A 351 10.17 -11.76 19.66
N ARG A 352 11.34 -12.18 20.16
CA ARG A 352 11.50 -13.53 20.76
C ARG A 352 10.63 -13.76 21.98
N ASN A 353 10.47 -12.72 22.80
CA ASN A 353 9.58 -12.69 23.96
C ASN A 353 8.37 -11.79 23.65
N GLU A 354 7.48 -12.28 22.80
CA GLU A 354 6.27 -11.59 22.35
C GLU A 354 5.44 -11.06 23.53
N ARG A 355 5.27 -11.87 24.58
CA ARG A 355 4.47 -11.48 25.76
C ARG A 355 5.08 -10.29 26.50
N GLN A 356 6.39 -10.27 26.69
CA GLN A 356 7.07 -9.17 27.36
C GLN A 356 7.09 -7.92 26.49
N ALA A 357 7.34 -8.06 25.19
CA ALA A 357 7.24 -6.97 24.22
C ALA A 357 5.84 -6.36 24.21
N ALA A 358 4.80 -7.18 24.07
CA ALA A 358 3.40 -6.75 24.07
C ALA A 358 3.02 -6.02 25.37
N ARG A 359 3.44 -6.54 26.53
CA ARG A 359 3.23 -5.87 27.83
C ARG A 359 3.93 -4.52 27.87
N LYS A 360 5.17 -4.43 27.37
CA LYS A 360 5.95 -3.19 27.37
C LYS A 360 5.33 -2.14 26.45
N CYS A 361 4.93 -2.54 25.24
CA CYS A 361 4.15 -1.72 24.31
C CYS A 361 2.86 -1.22 24.97
N ALA A 362 2.03 -2.11 25.52
CA ALA A 362 0.75 -1.72 26.09
C ALA A 362 0.88 -0.75 27.28
N ASN A 363 1.92 -0.90 28.09
CA ASN A 363 2.19 0.02 29.20
C ASN A 363 2.57 1.43 28.73
N GLU A 364 3.23 1.55 27.59
CA GLU A 364 3.60 2.85 27.02
C GLU A 364 2.40 3.47 26.30
N TYR A 365 1.71 2.69 25.48
CA TYR A 365 0.73 3.17 24.53
C TYR A 365 -0.70 3.26 25.07
N ALA A 366 -1.02 2.70 26.25
CA ALA A 366 -2.34 2.83 26.87
C ALA A 366 -2.60 4.24 27.46
N ARG A 367 -2.43 5.27 26.63
CA ARG A 367 -2.64 6.69 26.91
C ARG A 367 -3.31 7.35 25.69
N PRO A 368 -4.27 8.27 25.86
CA PRO A 368 -5.05 8.82 24.73
C PRO A 368 -4.20 9.45 23.64
N ASN A 369 -3.12 10.15 24.00
CA ASN A 369 -2.22 10.82 23.06
C ASN A 369 -1.17 9.91 22.41
N LYS A 370 -1.08 8.64 22.84
CA LYS A 370 -0.14 7.65 22.28
C LYS A 370 -0.86 6.54 21.54
N THR A 371 -2.04 6.15 22.02
CA THR A 371 -2.84 5.04 21.49
C THR A 371 -3.00 5.10 19.96
N PRO A 372 -3.28 6.25 19.32
CA PRO A 372 -3.42 6.31 17.86
C PRO A 372 -2.14 5.94 17.09
N TYR A 373 -0.96 6.10 17.70
CA TYR A 373 0.34 5.98 17.03
C TYR A 373 1.04 4.63 17.27
N ILE A 374 0.34 3.61 17.79
CA ILE A 374 0.93 2.29 18.07
C ILE A 374 1.62 1.69 16.85
N LEU A 375 1.04 1.90 15.65
CA LEU A 375 1.59 1.44 14.38
C LEU A 375 2.39 2.53 13.66
N ASP A 376 1.94 3.79 13.70
CA ASP A 376 2.62 4.92 13.06
C ASP A 376 4.08 5.06 13.54
N ASP A 377 4.29 5.01 14.85
CA ASP A 377 5.61 5.19 15.47
C ASP A 377 6.62 4.17 14.93
N PRO A 378 6.42 2.85 15.06
CA PRO A 378 7.40 1.88 14.55
C PRO A 378 7.39 1.77 13.02
N CYS A 379 6.25 1.91 12.34
CA CYS A 379 6.16 1.57 10.92
C CYS A 379 6.53 2.70 9.95
N PHE A 380 6.33 3.97 10.36
CA PHE A 380 6.63 5.14 9.55
C PHE A 380 7.77 5.96 10.18
N PHE A 381 7.58 6.49 11.39
CA PHE A 381 8.49 7.49 11.95
C PHE A 381 9.85 6.92 12.32
N VAL A 382 9.87 5.89 13.17
CA VAL A 382 11.12 5.27 13.63
C VAL A 382 11.89 4.69 12.45
N ASN A 383 11.22 3.99 11.54
CA ASN A 383 11.92 3.40 10.41
C ASN A 383 12.41 4.45 9.41
N SER A 384 11.63 5.49 9.10
CA SER A 384 12.12 6.62 8.29
C SER A 384 13.40 7.24 8.89
N ALA A 385 13.46 7.36 10.22
CA ALA A 385 14.66 7.81 10.92
C ALA A 385 15.83 6.83 10.79
N LEU A 386 15.62 5.53 11.05
CA LEU A 386 16.67 4.51 11.01
C LEU A 386 17.24 4.32 9.60
N TYR A 387 16.39 4.31 8.57
CA TYR A 387 16.83 4.24 7.18
C TYR A 387 17.59 5.50 6.78
N SER A 388 17.09 6.68 7.15
CA SER A 388 17.80 7.95 6.89
C SER A 388 19.18 7.98 7.55
N GLU A 389 19.29 7.50 8.79
CA GLU A 389 20.56 7.34 9.50
C GLU A 389 21.49 6.35 8.79
N ALA A 390 20.99 5.17 8.43
CA ALA A 390 21.78 4.13 7.74
C ALA A 390 22.32 4.63 6.40
N LEU A 391 21.48 5.27 5.59
CA LEU A 391 21.84 5.85 4.30
C LEU A 391 22.87 6.99 4.45
N THR A 392 22.71 7.83 5.48
CA THR A 392 23.69 8.89 5.78
C THR A 392 25.04 8.30 6.19
N LYS A 393 25.05 7.24 7.01
CA LYS A 393 26.27 6.52 7.40
C LYS A 393 26.94 5.80 6.24
N ALA A 394 26.17 5.35 5.26
CA ALA A 394 26.68 4.79 4.01
C ALA A 394 27.27 5.84 3.04
N GLY A 395 27.30 7.12 3.44
CA GLY A 395 27.86 8.21 2.64
C GLY A 395 26.84 8.93 1.74
N GLY A 396 25.55 8.56 1.83
CA GLY A 396 24.46 9.27 1.16
C GLY A 396 24.20 10.66 1.76
N VAL A 397 23.44 11.48 1.05
CA VAL A 397 22.97 12.78 1.55
C VAL A 397 21.46 12.72 1.71
N VAL A 398 20.98 12.74 2.95
CA VAL A 398 19.55 12.65 3.25
C VAL A 398 19.02 14.00 3.73
N PHE A 399 17.85 14.40 3.26
CA PHE A 399 17.05 15.50 3.78
C PHE A 399 15.77 14.91 4.37
N LEU A 400 15.63 14.97 5.70
CA LEU A 400 14.46 14.47 6.42
C LEU A 400 13.42 15.58 6.57
N TYR A 401 12.14 15.29 6.35
CA TYR A 401 11.04 16.21 6.64
C TYR A 401 9.88 15.55 7.38
N GLN A 402 9.04 16.40 7.98
CA GLN A 402 7.70 16.05 8.40
C GLN A 402 6.74 17.10 7.84
N PHE A 403 5.64 16.65 7.22
CA PHE A 403 4.55 17.52 6.83
C PHE A 403 3.55 17.60 7.97
N ASP A 404 3.40 18.79 8.56
CA ASP A 404 2.66 19.03 9.81
C ASP A 404 1.51 20.04 9.64
N TYR A 405 1.25 20.51 8.42
CA TYR A 405 0.17 21.44 8.14
C TYR A 405 -1.21 20.83 8.46
N ALA A 406 -1.79 21.23 9.60
CA ALA A 406 -3.02 20.64 10.14
C ALA A 406 -4.32 21.20 9.52
N ASN A 407 -4.22 22.24 8.70
CA ASN A 407 -5.39 22.95 8.16
C ASN A 407 -5.73 22.54 6.72
N VAL A 408 -5.44 21.29 6.34
CA VAL A 408 -5.80 20.73 5.02
C VAL A 408 -7.32 20.86 4.77
N GLY A 409 -8.12 20.59 5.80
CA GLY A 409 -9.56 20.85 5.78
C GLY A 409 -10.27 20.24 4.57
N ASP A 410 -11.01 21.08 3.84
CA ASP A 410 -11.79 20.67 2.67
C ASP A 410 -10.94 20.49 1.40
N ALA A 411 -9.64 20.79 1.42
CA ALA A 411 -8.74 20.57 0.29
C ALA A 411 -8.60 19.09 -0.08
N PHE A 412 -8.92 18.19 0.86
CA PHE A 412 -8.84 16.74 0.70
C PHE A 412 -10.21 16.08 0.82
N TYR A 413 -10.55 15.22 -0.15
CA TYR A 413 -11.87 14.60 -0.27
C TYR A 413 -11.80 13.16 -0.81
N LEU A 414 -12.28 12.20 -0.01
CA LEU A 414 -12.31 10.77 -0.33
C LEU A 414 -13.66 10.28 -0.88
N GLY A 415 -14.66 11.16 -0.95
CA GLY A 415 -16.01 10.82 -1.40
C GLY A 415 -17.08 11.06 -0.32
N PRO A 416 -18.36 10.98 -0.69
CA PRO A 416 -19.48 11.35 0.18
C PRO A 416 -19.72 10.36 1.32
N SER A 417 -19.23 9.13 1.19
CA SER A 417 -19.41 8.05 2.17
C SER A 417 -18.28 7.96 3.20
N ILE A 418 -17.25 8.80 3.07
CA ILE A 418 -16.09 8.82 3.97
C ILE A 418 -16.12 10.13 4.77
N PRO A 419 -16.10 10.09 6.11
CA PRO A 419 -16.10 11.31 6.93
C PRO A 419 -14.93 12.23 6.60
N LYS A 420 -15.18 13.53 6.72
CA LYS A 420 -14.13 14.53 6.61
C LYS A 420 -13.18 14.47 7.80
N TYR A 421 -11.90 14.66 7.53
CA TYR A 421 -10.89 14.81 8.58
C TYR A 421 -11.04 16.16 9.28
N THR A 422 -10.86 16.14 10.60
CA THR A 422 -10.76 17.37 11.40
C THR A 422 -9.31 17.84 11.48
N PRO A 423 -9.03 19.10 11.88
CA PRO A 423 -7.66 19.54 12.17
C PRO A 423 -6.97 18.67 13.24
N ALA A 424 -7.74 18.11 14.18
CA ALA A 424 -7.22 17.19 15.19
C ALA A 424 -6.69 15.88 14.59
N GLN A 425 -7.16 15.49 13.39
CA GLN A 425 -6.74 14.29 12.66
C GLN A 425 -5.82 14.59 11.46
N SER A 426 -5.60 15.87 11.15
CA SER A 426 -4.78 16.32 10.01
C SER A 426 -3.39 16.80 10.45
N PRO A 427 -2.35 16.69 9.61
CA PRO A 427 -2.37 16.03 8.31
C PRO A 427 -2.35 14.50 8.44
N HIS A 428 -3.30 13.83 7.76
CA HIS A 428 -3.44 12.37 7.64
C HIS A 428 -2.66 11.81 6.45
N HIS A 429 -2.36 10.51 6.40
CA HIS A 429 -1.70 9.86 5.26
C HIS A 429 -2.37 10.27 3.94
N THR A 430 -1.57 10.57 2.91
CA THR A 430 -1.96 11.11 1.59
C THR A 430 -2.33 12.60 1.53
N GLN A 431 -2.55 13.29 2.66
CA GLN A 431 -3.01 14.68 2.64
C GLN A 431 -1.94 15.70 2.20
N GLU A 432 -0.66 15.36 2.27
CA GLU A 432 0.40 16.16 1.65
C GLU A 432 0.42 15.95 0.12
N PHE A 433 0.02 14.76 -0.34
CA PHE A 433 0.12 14.37 -1.73
C PHE A 433 -0.94 15.03 -2.63
N VAL A 434 -2.10 15.43 -2.08
CA VAL A 434 -3.11 16.22 -2.81
C VAL A 434 -2.52 17.53 -3.37
N TYR A 435 -1.62 18.17 -2.64
CA TYR A 435 -0.95 19.41 -3.06
C TYR A 435 0.03 19.20 -4.21
N ILE A 436 0.51 17.96 -4.43
CA ILE A 436 1.51 17.65 -5.44
C ILE A 436 0.90 17.14 -6.74
N VAL A 437 -0.05 16.21 -6.65
CA VAL A 437 -0.63 15.53 -7.82
C VAL A 437 -2.15 15.68 -7.95
N GLY A 438 -2.80 16.35 -7.00
CA GLY A 438 -4.25 16.59 -7.03
C GLY A 438 -5.10 15.34 -6.86
N ILE A 439 -4.54 14.22 -6.38
CA ILE A 439 -5.32 13.04 -6.01
C ILE A 439 -6.15 13.36 -4.77
N HIS A 440 -7.42 12.91 -4.74
CA HIS A 440 -8.37 13.25 -3.68
C HIS A 440 -8.62 14.76 -3.52
N LEU A 441 -8.48 15.54 -4.61
CA LEU A 441 -8.73 16.98 -4.59
C LEU A 441 -10.16 17.30 -4.14
N GLY A 442 -10.27 18.04 -3.04
CA GLY A 442 -11.48 18.69 -2.59
C GLY A 442 -11.53 20.16 -3.01
N ASN A 443 -12.04 21.02 -2.12
CA ASN A 443 -12.14 22.45 -2.36
C ASN A 443 -10.91 23.18 -1.80
N PHE A 444 -10.02 23.63 -2.70
CA PHE A 444 -8.84 24.40 -2.32
C PHE A 444 -9.22 25.84 -1.96
N THR A 445 -8.70 26.31 -0.83
CA THR A 445 -8.70 27.72 -0.46
C THR A 445 -7.48 28.45 -1.03
N GLU A 446 -7.43 29.77 -0.87
CA GLU A 446 -6.22 30.55 -1.21
C GLU A 446 -5.00 30.07 -0.40
N LYS A 447 -5.21 29.70 0.88
CA LYS A 447 -4.16 29.15 1.73
C LYS A 447 -3.62 27.83 1.18
N ASP A 448 -4.50 26.96 0.70
CA ASP A 448 -4.12 25.67 0.09
C ASP A 448 -3.29 25.85 -1.18
N GLU A 449 -3.60 26.86 -1.99
CA GLU A 449 -2.79 27.20 -3.16
C GLU A 449 -1.40 27.71 -2.78
N ILE A 450 -1.26 28.45 -1.68
CA ILE A 450 0.06 28.84 -1.15
C ILE A 450 0.85 27.61 -0.68
N VAL A 451 0.20 26.70 0.05
CA VAL A 451 0.79 25.43 0.50
C VAL A 451 1.25 24.61 -0.70
N ARG A 452 0.39 24.44 -1.71
CA ARG A 452 0.72 23.76 -2.97
C ARG A 452 1.94 24.34 -3.64
N VAL A 453 1.97 25.65 -3.85
CA VAL A 453 3.07 26.32 -4.56
C VAL A 453 4.39 26.18 -3.79
N LYS A 454 4.37 26.40 -2.47
CA LYS A 454 5.58 26.34 -1.62
C LYS A 454 6.07 24.91 -1.44
N PHE A 455 5.18 23.94 -1.18
CA PHE A 455 5.57 22.55 -0.96
C PHE A 455 6.10 21.91 -2.25
N SER A 456 5.41 22.10 -3.38
CA SER A 456 5.90 21.59 -4.68
C SER A 456 7.25 22.21 -5.08
N GLN A 457 7.52 23.47 -4.69
CA GLN A 457 8.80 24.12 -4.96
C GLN A 457 9.97 23.39 -4.26
N LEU A 458 9.79 22.90 -3.03
CA LEU A 458 10.82 22.12 -2.32
C LEU A 458 11.20 20.86 -3.12
N LEU A 459 10.20 20.17 -3.70
CA LEU A 459 10.43 19.00 -4.54
C LEU A 459 11.15 19.37 -5.84
N VAL A 460 10.70 20.43 -6.51
CA VAL A 460 11.32 20.95 -7.75
C VAL A 460 12.79 21.32 -7.53
N ASP A 461 13.10 22.00 -6.42
CA ASP A 461 14.46 22.38 -6.07
C ASP A 461 15.33 21.14 -5.81
N PHE A 462 14.80 20.14 -5.10
CA PHE A 462 15.50 18.88 -4.91
C PHE A 462 15.74 18.13 -6.24
N ILE A 463 14.74 18.06 -7.11
CA ILE A 463 14.85 17.39 -8.42
C ILE A 463 15.92 18.07 -9.28
N ASN A 464 15.92 19.40 -9.34
CA ASN A 464 16.84 20.16 -10.17
C ASN A 464 18.26 20.21 -9.61
N LYS A 465 18.39 20.50 -8.31
CA LYS A 465 19.66 20.87 -7.65
C LYS A 465 20.19 19.76 -6.74
N GLY A 466 19.32 18.88 -6.26
CA GLY A 466 19.63 17.94 -5.17
C GLY A 466 19.80 18.64 -3.83
N ASP A 467 19.10 19.76 -3.63
CA ASP A 467 18.99 20.52 -2.39
C ASP A 467 17.56 21.08 -2.33
N PRO A 468 16.76 20.71 -1.32
CA PRO A 468 15.38 21.15 -1.18
C PRO A 468 15.24 22.51 -0.48
N SER A 469 16.36 23.20 -0.17
CA SER A 469 16.32 24.45 0.58
C SER A 469 15.47 25.52 -0.14
N PRO A 470 14.43 26.06 0.51
CA PRO A 470 13.73 27.23 0.00
C PRO A 470 14.63 28.47 0.00
N LEU A 471 14.21 29.53 -0.70
CA LEU A 471 15.03 30.74 -0.90
C LEU A 471 15.33 31.50 0.41
N ASP A 472 14.40 31.47 1.36
CA ASP A 472 14.41 32.25 2.59
C ASP A 472 15.00 31.50 3.79
N GLN A 473 15.20 30.18 3.68
CA GLN A 473 15.73 29.37 4.78
C GLN A 473 16.54 28.17 4.28
N ARG A 474 17.55 27.81 5.07
CA ARG A 474 18.43 26.68 4.77
C ARG A 474 17.85 25.37 5.31
N TRP A 475 17.60 24.41 4.43
CA TRP A 475 17.33 23.03 4.81
C TRP A 475 18.64 22.26 4.93
N THR A 476 19.09 22.04 6.16
CA THR A 476 20.34 21.30 6.39
C THR A 476 20.16 19.79 6.20
N ARG A 477 21.13 19.13 5.55
CA ARG A 477 21.18 17.66 5.47
C ARG A 477 21.09 17.02 6.85
N LEU A 478 20.56 15.80 6.91
CA LEU A 478 20.43 15.03 8.13
C LEU A 478 21.79 14.82 8.80
N ARG A 479 21.82 15.11 10.09
CA ARG A 479 22.89 14.78 11.02
C ARG A 479 22.32 13.77 12.01
N PRO A 480 22.71 12.48 11.92
CA PRO A 480 22.13 11.42 12.76
C PRO A 480 22.19 11.72 14.26
N GLU A 481 23.22 12.43 14.72
CA GLU A 481 23.37 12.82 16.12
C GLU A 481 22.34 13.83 16.61
N LEU A 482 21.72 14.59 15.70
CA LEU A 482 20.68 15.57 16.02
C LEU A 482 19.27 15.11 15.62
N MET A 483 19.18 14.18 14.68
CA MET A 483 17.92 13.83 14.00
C MET A 483 17.17 15.10 13.56
N ASN A 484 17.90 16.02 12.90
CA ASN A 484 17.32 17.24 12.36
C ASN A 484 16.44 16.95 11.14
N TYR A 485 15.32 17.63 11.06
CA TYR A 485 14.34 17.49 9.99
C TYR A 485 13.73 18.85 9.67
N PHE A 486 13.14 18.98 8.49
CA PHE A 486 12.43 20.19 8.10
C PHE A 486 10.93 20.02 8.34
N ASP A 487 10.36 20.95 9.09
CA ASP A 487 8.96 21.02 9.44
C ASP A 487 8.21 21.79 8.35
N ILE A 488 7.43 21.06 7.55
CA ILE A 488 6.57 21.63 6.52
C ILE A 488 5.22 21.91 7.18
N ASP A 489 5.18 23.07 7.84
CA ASP A 489 4.00 23.67 8.45
C ASP A 489 4.04 25.18 8.20
N PHE A 490 2.88 25.84 8.22
CA PHE A 490 2.72 27.22 7.79
C PHE A 490 2.12 28.07 8.90
N ASP A 491 2.78 29.18 9.23
CA ASP A 491 2.24 30.19 10.15
C ASP A 491 1.08 30.99 9.53
N GLU A 492 0.53 31.93 10.28
CA GLU A 492 -0.58 32.79 9.84
C GLU A 492 -0.16 33.67 8.65
N GLU A 493 1.10 34.10 8.61
CA GLU A 493 1.72 34.87 7.53
C GLU A 493 2.14 34.03 6.30
N ASN A 494 1.88 32.72 6.32
CA ASN A 494 2.24 31.75 5.29
C ASN A 494 3.73 31.42 5.17
N ASN A 495 4.57 31.72 6.14
CA ASN A 495 5.95 31.28 6.17
C ASN A 495 6.05 29.84 6.66
N MET A 496 7.00 29.09 6.09
CA MET A 496 7.28 27.72 6.52
C MET A 496 8.11 27.74 7.80
N ARG A 497 7.73 26.94 8.80
CA ARG A 497 8.41 26.90 10.11
C ARG A 497 9.88 26.50 10.04
N GLY A 498 10.24 25.55 9.17
CA GLY A 498 11.64 25.24 8.86
C GLY A 498 12.28 24.17 9.74
N MET A 499 13.58 24.31 10.00
CA MET A 499 14.37 23.26 10.66
C MET A 499 13.97 23.02 12.13
N LYS A 500 13.68 21.75 12.46
CA LYS A 500 13.53 21.22 13.82
C LYS A 500 14.57 20.13 14.10
N TYR A 501 14.61 19.67 15.36
CA TYR A 501 15.55 18.66 15.87
C TYR A 501 14.82 17.56 16.61
N ALA A 502 15.52 16.45 16.90
CA ALA A 502 15.00 15.34 17.68
C ALA A 502 13.73 14.70 17.08
N TYR A 503 13.69 14.53 15.76
CA TYR A 503 12.61 13.82 15.06
C TYR A 503 12.30 12.49 15.76
N HIS A 504 11.12 12.40 16.40
CA HIS A 504 10.62 11.21 17.12
C HIS A 504 11.65 10.54 18.05
N ALA A 505 12.51 11.33 18.71
CA ALA A 505 13.66 10.79 19.47
C ALA A 505 13.27 9.82 20.60
N PHE A 506 12.11 10.04 21.23
CA PHE A 506 11.59 9.15 22.27
C PHE A 506 11.18 7.81 21.66
N GLU A 507 10.41 7.83 20.58
CA GLU A 507 9.86 6.68 19.87
C GLU A 507 11.00 5.85 19.30
N ILE A 508 12.02 6.49 18.70
CA ILE A 508 13.25 5.83 18.23
C ILE A 508 13.91 5.08 19.39
N THR A 509 14.06 5.71 20.55
CA THR A 509 14.65 5.06 21.73
C THR A 509 13.79 3.92 22.25
N PHE A 510 12.47 4.10 22.26
CA PHE A 510 11.52 3.12 22.74
C PHE A 510 11.54 1.87 21.86
N TRP A 511 11.30 2.01 20.55
CA TRP A 511 11.20 0.89 19.62
C TRP A 511 12.57 0.26 19.29
N ASN A 512 13.60 1.06 19.06
CA ASN A 512 14.91 0.55 18.64
C ASN A 512 15.83 0.14 19.81
N ARG A 513 15.46 0.39 21.07
CA ARG A 513 16.27 -0.06 22.22
C ARG A 513 15.44 -0.74 23.29
N THR A 514 14.39 -0.08 23.77
CA THR A 514 13.60 -0.58 24.90
C THR A 514 12.82 -1.84 24.52
N MET A 515 12.13 -1.80 23.38
CA MET A 515 11.35 -2.92 22.87
C MET A 515 12.26 -4.07 22.43
N LEU A 516 13.37 -3.81 21.72
CA LEU A 516 14.35 -4.87 21.39
C LEU A 516 14.87 -5.58 22.65
N ARG A 517 15.21 -4.85 23.72
CA ARG A 517 15.64 -5.46 24.99
C ARG A 517 14.52 -6.24 25.67
N ALA A 518 13.32 -5.66 25.74
CA ALA A 518 12.16 -6.30 26.36
C ALA A 518 11.70 -7.55 25.61
N GLY A 519 11.78 -7.55 24.28
CA GLY A 519 11.48 -8.68 23.42
C GLY A 519 12.59 -9.70 23.32
N GLY A 520 13.77 -9.49 23.93
CA GLY A 520 14.91 -10.40 23.82
C GLY A 520 15.52 -10.45 22.42
N GLY A 521 15.41 -9.37 21.65
CA GLY A 521 15.75 -9.30 20.22
C GLY A 521 14.63 -9.80 19.32
N THR A 522 14.90 -9.86 18.02
CA THR A 522 13.95 -10.29 16.99
C THR A 522 14.42 -11.55 16.26
N VAL A 523 13.48 -12.20 15.58
CA VAL A 523 13.70 -13.31 14.63
C VAL A 523 13.03 -12.97 13.30
N PRO A 524 13.49 -13.56 12.18
CA PRO A 524 12.79 -13.43 10.91
C PRO A 524 11.32 -13.86 11.02
N VAL A 525 10.42 -13.04 10.48
CA VAL A 525 8.97 -13.29 10.48
C VAL A 525 8.60 -14.05 9.20
N THR A 526 7.61 -14.94 9.30
CA THR A 526 7.07 -15.69 8.16
C THR A 526 5.84 -14.97 7.60
N ASP A 527 5.53 -15.20 6.32
CA ASP A 527 4.30 -14.74 5.66
C ASP A 527 3.03 -15.11 6.48
N GLU A 528 3.01 -16.31 7.07
CA GLU A 528 1.90 -16.75 7.91
C GLU A 528 1.73 -15.90 9.18
N ALA A 529 2.84 -15.57 9.86
CA ALA A 529 2.82 -14.77 11.08
C ALA A 529 2.41 -13.32 10.80
N LEU A 530 2.84 -12.74 9.67
CA LEU A 530 2.42 -11.40 9.26
C LEU A 530 0.92 -11.35 8.99
N LEU A 531 0.39 -12.23 8.14
CA LEU A 531 -1.05 -12.29 7.84
C LEU A 531 -1.90 -12.50 9.09
N GLN A 532 -1.44 -13.33 10.03
CA GLN A 532 -2.14 -13.49 11.31
C GLN A 532 -2.11 -12.21 12.15
N SER A 533 -0.99 -11.50 12.18
CA SER A 533 -0.87 -10.24 12.92
C SER A 533 -1.71 -9.12 12.31
N GLU A 534 -1.77 -9.02 10.98
CA GLU A 534 -2.62 -8.05 10.28
C GLU A 534 -4.09 -8.36 10.47
N ALA A 535 -4.51 -9.61 10.28
CA ALA A 535 -5.88 -10.00 10.57
C ALA A 535 -6.26 -9.69 12.01
N LEU A 536 -5.35 -9.81 12.98
CA LEU A 536 -5.60 -9.37 14.34
C LEU A 536 -5.77 -7.84 14.39
N VAL A 537 -4.88 -7.07 13.78
CA VAL A 537 -4.98 -5.59 13.72
C VAL A 537 -6.27 -5.14 13.03
N ASP A 538 -6.66 -5.75 11.91
CA ASP A 538 -7.87 -5.45 11.15
C ASP A 538 -9.14 -5.89 11.90
N VAL A 539 -9.13 -7.05 12.56
CA VAL A 539 -10.24 -7.49 13.42
C VAL A 539 -10.36 -6.58 14.65
N VAL A 540 -9.24 -6.04 15.17
CA VAL A 540 -9.31 -4.97 16.18
C VAL A 540 -9.78 -3.66 15.52
N GLY A 541 -9.45 -3.42 14.24
CA GLY A 541 -9.56 -2.15 13.51
C GLY A 541 -10.78 -1.89 12.62
N ILE A 542 -11.79 -2.77 12.56
CA ILE A 542 -13.08 -2.39 11.93
C ILE A 542 -13.89 -1.57 12.94
N PRO A 543 -14.03 -0.25 12.69
CA PRO A 543 -15.07 0.19 11.77
C PRO A 543 -14.50 1.01 10.60
N THR A 544 -14.77 0.52 9.39
CA THR A 544 -14.77 1.32 8.15
C THR A 544 -15.42 2.67 8.43
N SER A 545 -14.64 3.74 8.52
CA SER A 545 -15.07 5.13 8.36
C SER A 545 -16.36 5.57 9.10
N ASN A 546 -16.80 4.92 10.17
CA ASN A 546 -18.13 5.17 10.76
C ASN A 546 -18.19 5.13 12.30
N SER A 547 -17.09 5.06 13.02
CA SER A 547 -17.13 5.46 14.43
C SER A 547 -16.88 6.95 14.53
N GLY A 548 -17.97 7.72 14.67
CA GLY A 548 -17.87 8.95 15.42
C GLY A 548 -17.10 8.69 16.71
N SER A 549 -16.24 9.63 17.08
CA SER A 549 -15.56 9.64 18.36
C SER A 549 -16.58 9.38 19.48
N GLY A 550 -16.57 8.18 20.06
CA GLY A 550 -17.26 7.98 21.34
C GLY A 550 -17.84 6.64 21.73
N ALA A 551 -17.84 5.61 20.90
CA ALA A 551 -18.19 4.28 21.37
C ALA A 551 -16.92 3.48 21.69
N CYS A 552 -16.57 3.39 22.97
CA CYS A 552 -15.57 2.44 23.49
C CYS A 552 -16.03 1.03 23.06
N ASN A 553 -15.47 0.46 21.98
CA ASN A 553 -15.98 -0.78 21.37
C ASN A 553 -15.54 -2.04 22.15
N THR A 554 -15.87 -2.05 23.44
CA THR A 554 -15.59 -3.11 24.43
C THR A 554 -16.14 -4.49 24.03
N LYS A 555 -17.12 -4.55 23.12
CA LYS A 555 -17.71 -5.79 22.61
C LYS A 555 -16.79 -6.57 21.67
N ASN A 556 -15.97 -5.88 20.86
CA ASN A 556 -14.93 -6.54 20.07
C ASN A 556 -13.76 -6.99 20.96
N SER A 557 -13.42 -6.21 21.99
CA SER A 557 -12.40 -6.51 22.99
C SER A 557 -12.66 -7.81 23.74
N ALA A 558 -13.93 -8.12 24.06
CA ALA A 558 -14.31 -9.38 24.71
C ALA A 558 -14.07 -10.63 23.82
N LYS A 559 -14.39 -10.55 22.52
CA LYS A 559 -14.08 -11.59 21.52
C LYS A 559 -12.56 -11.75 21.32
N LEU A 560 -11.81 -10.66 21.39
CA LEU A 560 -10.34 -10.62 21.28
C LEU A 560 -9.63 -11.11 22.55
N SER A 561 -10.23 -10.94 23.72
CA SER A 561 -9.75 -11.52 24.99
C SER A 561 -9.71 -13.03 24.91
N GLU A 562 -10.62 -13.65 24.15
CA GLU A 562 -10.53 -15.07 23.86
C GLU A 562 -9.29 -15.31 23.02
N TYR A 563 -9.12 -14.68 21.85
CA TYR A 563 -7.95 -14.85 20.95
C TYR A 563 -6.57 -14.70 21.63
N SER A 564 -6.40 -13.74 22.54
CA SER A 564 -5.16 -13.56 23.29
C SER A 564 -4.88 -14.66 24.34
N LYS A 565 -5.88 -15.47 24.72
CA LYS A 565 -5.73 -16.66 25.60
C LYS A 565 -5.27 -17.90 24.83
N TRP A 566 -5.33 -17.92 23.50
CA TRP A 566 -4.87 -19.03 22.64
C TRP A 566 -3.36 -18.93 22.41
N GLY A 567 -2.59 -19.18 23.47
CA GLY A 567 -1.13 -19.06 23.42
C GLY A 567 -0.48 -19.81 22.25
N GLY A 568 0.50 -19.15 21.63
CA GLY A 568 1.52 -19.73 20.75
C GLY A 568 1.06 -20.19 19.37
N HIS A 569 2.01 -20.14 18.41
CA HIS A 569 1.92 -20.44 16.98
C HIS A 569 1.05 -21.65 16.54
N THR A 570 0.76 -22.62 17.41
CA THR A 570 0.06 -23.87 17.08
C THR A 570 -1.43 -23.90 17.44
N THR A 571 -1.90 -23.06 18.37
CA THR A 571 -3.27 -23.16 18.88
C THR A 571 -4.27 -22.38 18.00
N VAL A 572 -3.83 -21.24 17.45
CA VAL A 572 -4.62 -20.41 16.51
C VAL A 572 -4.84 -21.13 15.17
N GLN A 573 -3.83 -21.85 14.66
CA GLN A 573 -3.91 -22.68 13.43
C GLN A 573 -5.04 -23.72 13.49
N LYS A 574 -5.19 -24.44 14.61
CA LYS A 574 -6.21 -25.49 14.75
C LYS A 574 -7.65 -24.94 14.79
N HIS A 575 -7.85 -23.75 15.33
CA HIS A 575 -9.20 -23.18 15.46
C HIS A 575 -9.69 -22.47 14.20
N LEU A 576 -8.81 -21.73 13.50
CA LEU A 576 -9.12 -21.18 12.20
C LEU A 576 -9.38 -22.28 11.15
N HIS A 577 -8.57 -23.35 11.15
CA HIS A 577 -8.81 -24.49 10.27
C HIS A 577 -10.18 -25.15 10.51
N ASN A 578 -10.60 -25.30 11.77
CA ASN A 578 -11.91 -25.89 12.08
C ASN A 578 -13.10 -24.96 11.77
N LEU A 579 -12.93 -23.63 11.87
CA LEU A 579 -13.94 -22.65 11.47
C LEU A 579 -14.12 -22.59 9.94
N ILE A 580 -13.03 -22.77 9.18
CA ILE A 580 -13.03 -22.74 7.71
C ILE A 580 -13.49 -24.08 7.11
N VAL A 581 -13.12 -25.22 7.72
CA VAL A 581 -13.55 -26.55 7.25
C VAL A 581 -14.98 -26.88 7.69
N GLY A 582 -15.45 -26.32 8.80
CA GLY A 582 -16.81 -26.50 9.31
C GLY A 582 -17.90 -25.73 8.55
N SER A 583 -17.54 -24.77 7.69
CA SER A 583 -18.46 -23.91 6.95
C SER A 583 -18.76 -24.38 5.52
N ASN A 584 -18.51 -25.65 5.21
CA ASN A 584 -18.95 -26.31 3.96
C ASN A 584 -20.49 -26.40 3.85
N LEU A 585 -21.16 -25.25 3.75
CA LEU A 585 -22.48 -25.12 3.17
C LEU A 585 -22.29 -24.89 1.67
N ARG A 586 -22.52 -25.95 0.90
CA ARG A 586 -22.61 -25.94 -0.56
C ARG A 586 -23.45 -24.74 -1.01
N THR A 587 -22.82 -23.79 -1.68
CA THR A 587 -23.53 -22.72 -2.40
C THR A 587 -24.19 -23.32 -3.64
N GLN A 588 -25.53 -23.30 -3.69
CA GLN A 588 -26.25 -23.40 -4.95
C GLN A 588 -26.45 -21.98 -5.51
N PRO A 589 -26.40 -21.79 -6.85
CA PRO A 589 -26.53 -20.48 -7.46
C PRO A 589 -28.00 -20.04 -7.46
N GLN A 590 -28.31 -18.90 -6.84
CA GLN A 590 -29.61 -18.24 -7.05
C GLN A 590 -29.52 -17.30 -8.26
N SER A 591 -30.05 -17.78 -9.38
CA SER A 591 -30.43 -16.95 -10.52
C SER A 591 -31.93 -16.62 -10.45
N ASN A 592 -32.27 -15.37 -10.76
CA ASN A 592 -33.59 -14.83 -11.08
C ASN A 592 -34.61 -14.73 -9.93
N ILE A 593 -35.05 -13.51 -9.63
CA ILE A 593 -36.46 -13.07 -9.69
C ILE A 593 -36.48 -11.53 -9.67
N THR A 594 -36.82 -10.93 -10.81
CA THR A 594 -37.51 -9.64 -10.87
C THR A 594 -38.94 -9.92 -11.30
N LYS A 595 -39.93 -9.48 -10.49
CA LYS A 595 -41.21 -8.89 -10.91
C LYS A 595 -42.17 -8.71 -9.73
N GLY A 596 -42.55 -7.44 -9.51
CA GLY A 596 -43.86 -6.96 -9.06
C GLY A 596 -44.37 -7.40 -7.69
N PHE A 597 -44.64 -6.45 -6.80
CA PHE A 597 -46.00 -6.17 -6.32
C PHE A 597 -46.02 -4.84 -5.54
N ASP A 598 -47.13 -4.15 -5.73
CA ASP A 598 -47.43 -2.77 -5.34
C ASP A 598 -47.93 -2.67 -3.88
N LYS A 599 -47.94 -1.44 -3.36
CA LYS A 599 -48.35 -1.05 -2.00
C LYS A 599 -49.84 -1.30 -1.73
N SER A 600 -50.16 -2.00 -0.64
CA SER A 600 -51.24 -1.64 0.29
C SER A 600 -51.26 -2.58 1.51
N ASP A 601 -51.58 -2.01 2.67
CA ASP A 601 -51.91 -2.64 3.97
C ASP A 601 -50.75 -2.76 4.99
N GLY A 602 -50.80 -1.83 5.95
CA GLY A 602 -49.86 -1.67 7.06
C GLY A 602 -49.96 -2.77 8.11
N THR A 603 -49.36 -3.93 7.80
CA THR A 603 -49.08 -4.99 8.78
C THR A 603 -47.58 -5.14 8.91
N ASP A 604 -47.05 -5.04 10.14
CA ASP A 604 -45.61 -5.19 10.41
C ASP A 604 -45.18 -6.67 10.29
N TRP A 605 -44.71 -7.04 9.10
CA TRP A 605 -44.20 -8.37 8.78
C TRP A 605 -42.79 -8.65 9.32
N SER A 606 -42.10 -7.65 9.89
CA SER A 606 -40.75 -7.85 10.43
C SER A 606 -40.77 -8.76 11.67
N THR A 607 -41.82 -8.68 12.47
CA THR A 607 -42.00 -9.50 13.67
C THR A 607 -42.37 -10.96 13.32
N VAL A 608 -43.14 -11.19 12.26
CA VAL A 608 -43.52 -12.56 11.82
C VAL A 608 -42.34 -13.28 11.16
N VAL A 609 -41.54 -12.59 10.33
CA VAL A 609 -40.34 -13.17 9.72
C VAL A 609 -39.27 -13.46 10.78
N PHE A 610 -39.15 -12.62 11.81
CA PHE A 610 -38.22 -12.83 12.92
C PHE A 610 -38.65 -14.03 13.81
N ILE A 611 -39.94 -14.16 14.11
CA ILE A 611 -40.49 -15.28 14.89
C ILE A 611 -40.40 -16.61 14.12
N VAL A 612 -40.67 -16.61 12.81
CA VAL A 612 -40.52 -17.81 11.94
C VAL A 612 -39.05 -18.22 11.80
N SER A 613 -38.13 -17.25 11.74
CA SER A 613 -36.68 -17.52 11.68
C SER A 613 -36.14 -18.08 13.01
N ILE A 614 -36.63 -17.59 14.15
CA ILE A 614 -36.29 -18.12 15.48
C ILE A 614 -36.89 -19.51 15.69
N LEU A 615 -38.13 -19.76 15.27
CA LEU A 615 -38.75 -21.09 15.33
C LEU A 615 -38.02 -22.10 14.43
N ALA A 616 -37.56 -21.69 13.24
CA ALA A 616 -36.75 -22.53 12.36
C ALA A 616 -35.37 -22.85 12.97
N MET A 617 -34.72 -21.89 13.64
CA MET A 617 -33.46 -22.11 14.36
C MET A 617 -33.63 -23.03 15.58
N ILE A 618 -34.72 -22.89 16.33
CA ILE A 618 -35.04 -23.75 17.49
C ILE A 618 -35.36 -25.18 17.02
N ILE A 619 -36.12 -25.37 15.95
CA ILE A 619 -36.42 -26.70 15.39
C ILE A 619 -35.15 -27.37 14.86
N THR A 620 -34.23 -26.61 14.26
CA THR A 620 -32.94 -27.13 13.76
C THR A 620 -31.99 -27.49 14.90
N ALA A 621 -31.97 -26.70 15.99
CA ALA A 621 -31.21 -27.02 17.20
C ALA A 621 -31.79 -28.24 17.95
N CYS A 622 -33.11 -28.41 17.98
CA CYS A 622 -33.76 -29.59 18.56
C CYS A 622 -33.51 -30.87 17.74
N TYR A 623 -33.37 -30.78 16.40
CA TYR A 623 -33.00 -31.92 15.55
C TYR A 623 -31.53 -32.35 15.72
N ALA A 624 -30.63 -31.41 16.01
CA ALA A 624 -29.21 -31.69 16.27
C ALA A 624 -28.96 -32.31 17.66
N VAL A 625 -29.84 -32.07 18.63
CA VAL A 625 -29.73 -32.66 19.99
C VAL A 625 -30.37 -34.05 20.06
N PHE A 626 -31.33 -34.38 19.20
CA PHE A 626 -31.93 -35.73 19.13
C PHE A 626 -31.17 -36.73 18.24
N SER A 627 -30.24 -36.28 17.39
CA SER A 627 -29.46 -37.15 16.50
C SER A 627 -28.11 -37.63 17.06
N SER A 628 -27.73 -37.24 18.28
CA SER A 628 -26.45 -37.63 18.91
C SER A 628 -26.57 -38.60 20.10
N ARG A 629 -27.77 -39.16 20.35
CA ARG A 629 -28.00 -40.25 21.33
C ARG A 629 -28.72 -41.46 20.72
N ARG A 630 -28.11 -42.10 19.73
CA ARG A 630 -28.28 -43.54 19.44
C ARG A 630 -27.17 -43.99 18.50
N MET A 631 -26.70 -45.22 18.72
CA MET A 631 -25.62 -45.91 17.98
C MET A 631 -24.17 -45.64 18.43
N ARG A 632 -23.89 -46.03 19.67
CA ARG A 632 -22.72 -46.90 19.93
C ARG A 632 -23.21 -48.17 20.60
N ARG A 633 -23.25 -49.29 19.85
CA ARG A 633 -22.90 -50.65 20.31
C ARG A 633 -23.21 -51.69 19.23
N ALA A 634 -22.15 -52.37 18.79
CA ALA A 634 -22.05 -53.81 18.59
C ALA A 634 -23.16 -54.56 17.83
N GLU A 635 -22.89 -54.90 16.57
CA GLU A 635 -22.98 -56.28 16.10
C GLU A 635 -21.55 -56.84 16.33
N TYR A 636 -21.26 -57.70 17.30
CA TYR A 636 -21.78 -59.05 17.56
C TYR A 636 -21.76 -59.95 16.33
N GLU A 637 -21.25 -61.14 16.58
CA GLU A 637 -20.74 -62.08 15.61
C GLU A 637 -21.83 -62.64 14.70
N ARG A 638 -21.38 -63.14 13.55
CA ARG A 638 -22.17 -63.91 12.59
C ARG A 638 -23.03 -64.98 13.27
N PHE A 639 -24.26 -65.08 12.77
CA PHE A 639 -25.13 -66.25 12.77
C PHE A 639 -25.74 -66.69 14.13
N ASN A 640 -27.08 -66.67 14.12
CA ASN A 640 -28.08 -67.06 15.13
C ASN A 640 -28.46 -66.01 16.18
#